data_AF-A0A0G1WAP2-F1
#
_entry.id   AF-A0A0G1WAP2-F1
#
_cell.length_a   1.000
_cell.length_b   1.000
_cell.length_c   1.000
_cell.angle_alpha   90.00
_cell.angle_beta   90.00
_cell.angle_gamma   90.00
#
_symmetry.space_group_name_H-M   'P 1'
#
loop_
_entity.id
_entity.type
_entity.pdbx_description
1 polymer ?
#
loop_
_entity_poly.entity_id
_entity_poly.type
_entity_poly.pdbx_seq_one_letter_code
_entity_poly.pdbx_strand_id
1 'polypeptide(L)'
;MTKTLNKSLSVNRLIVDLVASGLEKNQEKAEIISIALARLLNKESPDTTEAIYELVSQHSLSRGGVLRGENPAPLPVDHDTQLEMVTIITPNLEIHKQPVLRHETMDQINNFLDERKNIQVLLNRNIKPSSSILLTGSPGTGKTMLAKHIASMLDKNLVVLDLSASISSLLGKTGHNLKKVLEFAKETHSVLLLDEFDAIAKRRDDVTDLGEIKRVVNVLLMELEEWPITSVVIATSNHPELLDRAIWRRFDNVLELQLPEVNERVLLLKQELGDFFAETGIDGKIFVVIAEMLEGKSSADICKIASRIKRRVVLKEETPLEATFKEFEMFSSDKKIRGNFCFIAKKALGNLITVRELAAMTEPHTSFEVASKNLLSGIQHARETIKELPLNYRLPNEYVVCVRMAPEFSAKSYYPSSIFNLKPDKDAIRDVGSRAYHKKSKGNEELAKLIFMRVTDQSLSALERRLSAKESLLPKNFVMDVRKISNIDILTPTEQILGVANDWKDGRIEVVLHPFGIDNARLIKQFSHLLKENGVDISDLNVRQYETGITFASLWGNRKLLKALEGYNPLRTLHTLQFRNLPIVRGSSVNGGPTPPSFVGKSKIVVGMFDGGVDTSNPYLKGYVDNTDGVRGVPLAEFVDHGTKVAGAILYGPLNQYPNASQLPRPDVYVKSFRVLADDSHSDPDLYAAIDAIESIVPQNKSIKVYNLSVGPDGPILDDAISRFTYSCDTLAAKHGVLFCNAVGNSGELGEEYGRIQAPSDMVNGLGVGAYTQRKGKVLRAPYSCFGPGREGNKLKPDIVAFGGCDQTPVHLIGSTAGEKILSGGTSFASPVVAQYGAMLIGKSNGAIDALTARAMLLHSAIKHEAGQHSIEMGHGLLPESIDEIVSCEDKTYTLLYQGELLSGKYAEFKIPWINEIQEGKATIRWTVAVLTEVDAHSPDDYTSSSVVTAFYPNSHKYNFKNDEGKVMGVDTSIQLAMIKALRATGWKQDNFPISESGPTPYATEGELRSDLKWDSVDNRVLRKFSRGVKDPIFHIHALRRGTRNIVKKVKYALVLTVETPKASIDLYSRVVNAFPALVPIKLTLPVEVQVQTSASMRQKK
;
A
#
# COMPACT_ATOMS: atom_id res chain seq x y z
N MET A 1 32.16 1.76 -58.76
CA MET A 1 32.24 1.06 -60.07
C MET A 1 30.84 1.11 -60.69
N THR A 2 30.56 2.14 -61.49
CA THR A 2 30.43 2.12 -62.98
C THR A 2 29.16 1.45 -63.54
N LYS A 3 28.21 2.30 -64.00
CA LYS A 3 27.53 2.36 -65.33
C LYS A 3 26.94 1.05 -65.90
N THR A 4 25.73 0.95 -66.45
CA THR A 4 25.00 1.75 -67.49
C THR A 4 23.61 1.09 -67.63
N LEU A 5 22.47 1.74 -67.92
CA LEU A 5 22.08 2.28 -69.22
C LEU A 5 20.76 3.09 -69.09
N ASN A 6 20.86 4.40 -69.32
CA ASN A 6 19.79 5.23 -69.88
C ASN A 6 19.61 4.83 -71.36
N LYS A 7 18.37 4.65 -71.83
CA LYS A 7 18.03 4.89 -73.23
C LYS A 7 17.39 6.28 -73.32
N SER A 8 18.16 7.26 -73.76
CA SER A 8 17.63 8.59 -74.12
C SER A 8 16.71 8.46 -75.33
N LEU A 9 15.46 8.88 -75.20
CA LEU A 9 14.55 9.09 -76.32
C LEU A 9 15.08 10.24 -77.18
N SER A 10 15.51 9.97 -78.41
CA SER A 10 15.93 10.99 -79.37
C SER A 10 14.74 11.49 -80.18
N VAL A 11 14.72 12.79 -80.53
CA VAL A 11 13.71 13.44 -81.39
C VAL A 11 13.39 12.60 -82.64
N ASN A 12 14.42 12.07 -83.33
CA ASN A 12 14.26 11.23 -84.53
C ASN A 12 13.40 9.98 -84.31
N ARG A 13 13.43 9.40 -83.10
CA ARG A 13 12.65 8.20 -82.77
C ARG A 13 11.18 8.55 -82.52
N LEU A 14 10.93 9.66 -81.84
CA LEU A 14 9.58 10.15 -81.61
C LEU A 14 8.89 10.58 -82.92
N ILE A 15 9.62 11.08 -83.91
CA ILE A 15 9.07 11.35 -85.26
C ILE A 15 8.62 10.04 -85.93
N VAL A 16 9.44 8.98 -85.90
CA VAL A 16 9.07 7.67 -86.45
C VAL A 16 7.87 7.08 -85.72
N ASP A 17 7.86 7.15 -84.38
CA ASP A 17 6.76 6.65 -83.55
C ASP A 17 5.46 7.45 -83.77
N LEU A 18 5.57 8.75 -84.07
CA LEU A 18 4.43 9.62 -84.41
C LEU A 18 3.84 9.24 -85.77
N VAL A 19 4.68 9.04 -86.80
CA VAL A 19 4.24 8.61 -88.13
C VAL A 19 3.59 7.23 -88.07
N ALA A 20 4.18 6.29 -87.31
CA ALA A 20 3.60 4.97 -87.10
C ALA A 20 2.22 5.05 -86.41
N SER A 21 2.10 5.85 -85.35
CA SER A 21 0.84 6.03 -84.61
C SER A 21 -0.25 6.68 -85.50
N GLY A 22 0.14 7.57 -86.41
CA GLY A 22 -0.75 8.16 -87.40
C GLY A 22 -1.25 7.15 -88.45
N LEU A 23 -0.37 6.31 -88.99
CA LEU A 23 -0.74 5.24 -89.94
C LEU A 23 -1.63 4.17 -89.29
N GLU A 24 -1.43 3.90 -88.00
CA GLU A 24 -2.25 3.00 -87.17
C GLU A 24 -3.61 3.62 -86.76
N LYS A 25 -3.86 4.89 -87.09
CA LYS A 25 -5.05 5.67 -86.67
C LYS A 25 -5.28 5.71 -85.15
N ASN A 26 -4.20 5.66 -84.35
CA ASN A 26 -4.29 5.75 -82.89
C ASN A 26 -4.09 7.19 -82.41
N GLN A 27 -5.21 7.90 -82.26
CA GLN A 27 -5.22 9.35 -82.05
C GLN A 27 -4.65 9.78 -80.68
N GLU A 28 -5.00 9.07 -79.59
CA GLU A 28 -4.44 9.33 -78.24
C GLU A 28 -2.92 9.16 -78.20
N LYS A 29 -2.42 8.11 -78.85
CA LYS A 29 -0.97 7.83 -78.87
C LYS A 29 -0.21 8.84 -79.71
N ALA A 30 -0.77 9.25 -80.85
CA ALA A 30 -0.22 10.32 -81.68
C ALA A 30 -0.20 11.66 -80.93
N GLU A 31 -1.22 11.96 -80.12
CA GLU A 31 -1.30 13.18 -79.29
C GLU A 31 -0.21 13.22 -78.23
N ILE A 32 -0.04 12.13 -77.46
CA ILE A 32 0.98 12.01 -76.42
C ILE A 32 2.39 12.13 -77.00
N ILE A 33 2.64 11.49 -78.15
CA ILE A 33 3.96 11.55 -78.82
C ILE A 33 4.22 12.95 -79.39
N SER A 34 3.21 13.63 -79.92
CA SER A 34 3.32 15.01 -80.42
C SER A 34 3.70 15.99 -79.30
N ILE A 35 3.07 15.87 -78.13
CA ILE A 35 3.39 16.68 -76.94
C ILE A 35 4.81 16.38 -76.43
N ALA A 36 5.21 15.12 -76.41
CA ALA A 36 6.57 14.73 -76.02
C ALA A 36 7.63 15.27 -76.99
N LEU A 37 7.35 15.25 -78.30
CA LEU A 37 8.20 15.82 -79.34
C LEU A 37 8.32 17.35 -79.20
N ALA A 38 7.19 18.04 -78.97
CA ALA A 38 7.12 19.48 -78.74
C ALA A 38 7.98 19.91 -77.53
N ARG A 39 7.91 19.19 -76.41
CA ARG A 39 8.74 19.48 -75.21
C ARG A 39 10.24 19.38 -75.47
N LEU A 40 10.67 18.43 -76.32
CA LEU A 40 12.09 18.27 -76.64
C LEU A 40 12.58 19.31 -77.64
N LEU A 41 11.74 19.70 -78.60
CA LEU A 41 12.06 20.73 -79.61
C LEU A 41 11.98 22.17 -79.06
N ASN A 42 11.32 22.38 -77.91
CA ASN A 42 11.04 23.71 -77.34
C ASN A 42 12.25 24.62 -77.19
N LYS A 43 13.45 24.06 -76.95
CA LYS A 43 14.68 24.85 -76.83
C LYS A 43 15.33 25.19 -78.17
N GLU A 44 15.16 24.36 -79.21
CA GLU A 44 15.83 24.49 -80.49
C GLU A 44 14.96 25.20 -81.55
N SER A 45 13.65 25.00 -81.51
CA SER A 45 12.71 25.63 -82.45
C SER A 45 11.35 25.89 -81.76
N PRO A 46 11.23 27.02 -81.02
CA PRO A 46 10.04 27.38 -80.26
C PRO A 46 8.79 27.53 -81.15
N ASP A 47 8.94 28.16 -82.33
CA ASP A 47 7.83 28.38 -83.26
C ASP A 47 7.21 27.06 -83.75
N THR A 48 8.05 26.04 -83.97
CA THR A 48 7.60 24.70 -84.35
C THR A 48 6.90 23.97 -83.20
N THR A 49 7.36 24.23 -81.96
CA THR A 49 6.76 23.68 -80.74
C THR A 49 5.37 24.26 -80.52
N GLU A 50 5.21 25.56 -80.72
CA GLU A 50 3.94 26.27 -80.62
C GLU A 50 2.95 25.78 -81.71
N ALA A 51 3.41 25.62 -82.95
CA ALA A 51 2.59 25.05 -84.03
C ALA A 51 2.14 23.60 -83.75
N ILE A 52 2.98 22.75 -83.14
CA ILE A 52 2.60 21.38 -82.75
C ILE A 52 1.54 21.40 -81.64
N TYR A 53 1.72 22.25 -80.62
CA TYR A 53 0.71 22.40 -79.56
C TYR A 53 -0.60 22.95 -80.08
N GLU A 54 -0.56 23.89 -81.02
CA GLU A 54 -1.76 24.46 -81.63
C GLU A 54 -2.52 23.41 -82.43
N LEU A 55 -1.84 22.61 -83.26
CA LEU A 55 -2.45 21.49 -84.01
C LEU A 55 -3.04 20.42 -83.08
N VAL A 56 -2.34 20.07 -82.00
CA VAL A 56 -2.86 19.14 -80.98
C VAL A 56 -4.10 19.72 -80.30
N SER A 57 -4.07 21.01 -79.94
CA SER A 57 -5.20 21.67 -79.28
C SER A 57 -6.46 21.80 -80.16
N GLN A 58 -6.28 21.87 -81.48
CA GLN A 58 -7.40 21.93 -82.44
C GLN A 58 -8.09 20.58 -82.61
N HIS A 59 -7.40 19.46 -82.37
CA HIS A 59 -7.89 18.11 -82.60
C HIS A 59 -8.03 17.22 -81.35
N SER A 60 -7.70 17.73 -80.15
CA SER A 60 -7.89 17.02 -78.88
C SER A 60 -9.37 17.02 -78.46
N LEU A 61 -9.89 15.84 -78.11
CA LEU A 61 -11.29 15.62 -77.72
C LEU A 61 -11.65 16.18 -76.32
N SER A 62 -10.68 16.79 -75.62
CA SER A 62 -10.85 17.32 -74.26
C SER A 62 -10.80 18.85 -74.25
N ARG A 63 -11.87 19.50 -74.72
CA ARG A 63 -12.10 20.94 -74.43
C ARG A 63 -12.70 21.09 -73.04
N GLY A 64 -11.92 21.59 -72.08
CA GLY A 64 -12.45 22.06 -70.81
C GLY A 64 -11.46 22.35 -69.69
N GLY A 65 -10.49 23.25 -69.90
CA GLY A 65 -10.06 24.16 -68.82
C GLY A 65 -8.61 24.11 -68.34
N VAL A 66 -7.71 24.78 -69.07
CA VAL A 66 -6.71 25.68 -68.45
C VAL A 66 -6.71 26.97 -69.29
N LEU A 67 -6.64 28.12 -68.60
CA LEU A 67 -6.77 29.51 -69.08
C LEU A 67 -8.17 30.14 -68.96
N ARG A 68 -8.59 30.40 -67.71
CA ARG A 68 -9.25 31.67 -67.33
C ARG A 68 -8.82 32.04 -65.91
N GLY A 69 -8.47 33.31 -65.72
CA GLY A 69 -8.15 33.88 -64.42
C GLY A 69 -9.37 33.97 -63.50
N GLU A 70 -9.07 34.16 -62.21
CA GLU A 70 -9.96 34.67 -61.16
C GLU A 70 -11.36 34.05 -61.08
N ASN A 71 -11.42 32.85 -60.50
CA ASN A 71 -12.31 32.55 -59.37
C ASN A 71 -11.88 31.21 -58.76
N PRO A 72 -11.51 31.14 -57.45
CA PRO A 72 -11.44 29.84 -56.79
C PRO A 72 -12.81 29.18 -56.90
N ALA A 73 -12.85 27.87 -57.13
CA ALA A 73 -14.11 27.13 -57.06
C ALA A 73 -14.81 27.52 -55.73
N PRO A 74 -16.08 27.93 -55.76
CA PRO A 74 -16.75 28.44 -54.57
C PRO A 74 -16.66 27.40 -53.46
N LEU A 75 -16.31 27.84 -52.24
CA LEU A 75 -16.22 26.94 -51.10
C LEU A 75 -17.57 26.22 -50.92
N PRO A 76 -17.56 24.92 -50.58
CA PRO A 76 -18.78 24.23 -50.21
C PRO A 76 -19.45 24.95 -49.03
N VAL A 77 -20.61 25.56 -49.29
CA VAL A 77 -21.45 26.17 -48.26
C VAL A 77 -22.70 25.32 -48.05
N ASP A 78 -23.20 25.29 -46.81
CA ASP A 78 -24.52 24.72 -46.54
C ASP A 78 -25.58 25.60 -47.21
N HIS A 79 -26.50 24.96 -47.95
CA HIS A 79 -27.46 25.68 -48.77
C HIS A 79 -28.43 26.54 -47.93
N ASP A 80 -28.72 26.12 -46.70
CA ASP A 80 -29.74 26.75 -45.85
C ASP A 80 -29.13 27.84 -44.94
N THR A 81 -27.91 27.61 -44.42
CA THR A 81 -27.21 28.51 -43.48
C THR A 81 -26.14 29.39 -44.13
N GLN A 82 -25.73 29.08 -45.38
CA GLN A 82 -24.62 29.72 -46.09
C GLN A 82 -23.27 29.68 -45.35
N LEU A 83 -23.16 28.83 -44.31
CA LEU A 83 -21.91 28.62 -43.59
C LEU A 83 -20.95 27.78 -44.44
N GLU A 84 -19.68 28.19 -44.47
CA GLU A 84 -18.59 27.42 -45.08
C GLU A 84 -18.44 26.07 -44.37
N MET A 85 -18.47 24.98 -45.12
CA MET A 85 -18.35 23.62 -44.57
C MET A 85 -16.90 23.15 -44.48
N VAL A 86 -15.94 23.94 -44.98
CA VAL A 86 -14.52 23.62 -44.97
C VAL A 86 -13.66 24.85 -44.65
N THR A 87 -12.50 24.60 -44.04
CA THR A 87 -11.42 25.59 -43.91
C THR A 87 -10.24 25.17 -44.79
N ILE A 88 -9.67 26.09 -45.56
CA ILE A 88 -8.45 25.85 -46.36
C ILE A 88 -7.24 26.39 -45.61
N ILE A 89 -6.25 25.52 -45.37
CA ILE A 89 -4.95 25.88 -44.81
C ILE A 89 -3.88 25.67 -45.90
N THR A 90 -3.12 26.72 -46.20
CA THR A 90 -2.03 26.67 -47.19
C THR A 90 -0.76 26.01 -46.61
N PRO A 91 0.01 25.26 -47.43
CA PRO A 91 1.29 24.69 -47.02
C PRO A 91 2.26 25.73 -46.45
N ASN A 92 2.77 25.48 -45.24
CA ASN A 92 3.83 26.32 -44.65
C ASN A 92 4.68 25.51 -43.68
N LEU A 93 5.89 25.12 -44.12
CA LEU A 93 6.81 24.30 -43.32
C LEU A 93 7.44 25.04 -42.12
N GLU A 94 7.46 26.37 -42.11
CA GLU A 94 7.98 27.15 -40.98
C GLU A 94 6.98 27.14 -39.80
N ILE A 95 5.68 27.16 -40.12
CA ILE A 95 4.59 27.14 -39.14
C ILE A 95 4.20 25.69 -38.78
N HIS A 96 4.21 24.78 -39.74
CA HIS A 96 3.76 23.39 -39.59
C HIS A 96 4.95 22.45 -39.37
N LYS A 97 5.63 22.66 -38.23
CA LYS A 97 6.79 21.88 -37.79
C LYS A 97 6.49 20.39 -37.73
N GLN A 98 7.52 19.58 -37.92
CA GLN A 98 7.45 18.13 -37.78
C GLN A 98 7.05 17.75 -36.34
N PRO A 99 6.06 16.85 -36.15
CA PRO A 99 5.72 16.35 -34.82
C PRO A 99 6.79 15.39 -34.31
N VAL A 100 7.04 15.39 -33.01
CA VAL A 100 7.90 14.39 -32.34
C VAL A 100 7.07 13.14 -32.09
N LEU A 101 7.36 12.08 -32.84
CA LEU A 101 6.68 10.78 -32.78
C LEU A 101 7.72 9.66 -32.61
N ARG A 102 7.26 8.46 -32.25
CA ARG A 102 8.12 7.26 -32.20
C ARG A 102 8.76 7.00 -33.56
N HIS A 103 9.97 6.44 -33.53
CA HIS A 103 10.74 6.13 -34.74
C HIS A 103 9.95 5.30 -35.75
N GLU A 104 9.28 4.23 -35.29
CA GLU A 104 8.48 3.34 -36.15
C GLU A 104 7.33 4.07 -36.86
N THR A 105 6.62 4.95 -36.13
CA THR A 105 5.54 5.76 -36.70
C THR A 105 6.07 6.77 -37.72
N MET A 106 7.21 7.41 -37.42
CA MET A 106 7.86 8.33 -38.35
C MET A 106 8.33 7.62 -39.62
N ASP A 107 8.86 6.40 -39.52
CA ASP A 107 9.27 5.60 -40.68
C ASP A 107 8.08 5.29 -41.59
N GLN A 108 6.93 4.91 -41.00
CA GLN A 108 5.71 4.67 -41.77
C GLN A 108 5.22 5.94 -42.49
N ILE A 109 5.30 7.09 -41.83
CA ILE A 109 4.97 8.39 -42.44
C ILE A 109 5.94 8.74 -43.57
N ASN A 110 7.24 8.54 -43.35
CA ASN A 110 8.27 8.80 -44.37
C ASN A 110 8.10 7.89 -45.58
N ASN A 111 7.81 6.61 -45.38
CA ASN A 111 7.51 5.67 -46.47
C ASN A 111 6.30 6.13 -47.29
N PHE A 112 5.23 6.57 -46.61
CA PHE A 112 4.07 7.15 -47.28
C PHE A 112 4.46 8.41 -48.09
N LEU A 113 5.20 9.35 -47.51
CA LEU A 113 5.62 10.57 -48.20
C LEU A 113 6.53 10.28 -49.41
N ASP A 114 7.44 9.31 -49.28
CA ASP A 114 8.32 8.89 -50.36
C ASP A 114 7.55 8.20 -51.49
N GLU A 115 6.56 7.37 -51.16
CA GLU A 115 5.61 6.79 -52.10
C GLU A 115 4.88 7.90 -52.88
N ARG A 116 4.35 8.89 -52.17
CA ARG A 116 3.60 10.02 -52.76
C ARG A 116 4.46 10.91 -53.65
N LYS A 117 5.74 11.12 -53.31
CA LYS A 117 6.69 11.88 -54.14
C LYS A 117 7.08 11.13 -55.43
N ASN A 118 6.94 9.80 -55.46
CA ASN A 118 7.36 8.95 -56.58
C ASN A 118 6.20 8.26 -57.31
N ILE A 119 4.97 8.81 -57.22
CA ILE A 119 3.74 8.22 -57.81
C ILE A 119 3.93 7.78 -59.26
N GLN A 120 4.63 8.55 -60.11
CA GLN A 120 4.80 8.22 -61.51
C GLN A 120 5.56 6.90 -61.74
N VAL A 121 6.51 6.56 -60.87
CA VAL A 121 7.27 5.31 -60.94
C VAL A 121 6.38 4.10 -60.64
N LEU A 122 5.47 4.25 -59.68
CA LEU A 122 4.52 3.20 -59.27
C LEU A 122 3.47 2.97 -60.36
N LEU A 123 2.88 4.05 -60.88
CA LEU A 123 1.89 3.98 -61.95
C LEU A 123 2.44 3.37 -63.24
N ASN A 124 3.69 3.70 -63.62
CA ASN A 124 4.35 3.08 -64.78
C ASN A 124 4.57 1.56 -64.65
N ARG A 125 4.42 1.01 -63.43
CA ARG A 125 4.49 -0.43 -63.14
C ARG A 125 3.13 -1.01 -62.75
N ASN A 126 2.04 -0.29 -62.98
CA ASN A 126 0.67 -0.65 -62.58
C ASN A 126 0.49 -0.88 -61.07
N ILE A 127 1.27 -0.19 -60.23
CA ILE A 127 1.13 -0.22 -58.78
C ILE A 127 0.35 1.03 -58.35
N LYS A 128 -0.80 0.83 -57.69
CA LYS A 128 -1.61 1.94 -57.16
C LYS A 128 -0.94 2.50 -55.90
N PRO A 129 -0.63 3.81 -55.85
CA PRO A 129 -0.09 4.41 -54.65
C PRO A 129 -1.18 4.57 -53.57
N SER A 130 -0.79 4.54 -52.32
CA SER A 130 -1.66 4.84 -51.18
C SER A 130 -2.16 6.29 -51.24
N SER A 131 -3.41 6.50 -50.83
CA SER A 131 -4.07 7.82 -50.87
C SER A 131 -4.92 8.10 -49.62
N SER A 132 -4.91 7.21 -48.63
CA SER A 132 -5.71 7.34 -47.42
C SER A 132 -4.95 6.95 -46.14
N ILE A 133 -5.09 7.78 -45.09
CA ILE A 133 -4.51 7.57 -43.75
C ILE A 133 -5.58 7.73 -42.66
N LEU A 134 -5.67 6.76 -41.76
CA LEU A 134 -6.42 6.88 -40.51
C LEU A 134 -5.45 7.00 -39.32
N LEU A 135 -5.46 8.14 -38.64
CA LEU A 135 -4.66 8.41 -37.45
C LEU A 135 -5.51 8.15 -36.18
N THR A 136 -5.10 7.21 -35.35
CA THR A 136 -5.78 6.87 -34.08
C THR A 136 -4.90 7.17 -32.87
N GLY A 137 -5.48 7.22 -31.68
CA GLY A 137 -4.74 7.33 -30.41
C GLY A 137 -5.35 8.37 -29.47
N SER A 138 -4.87 8.43 -28.23
CA SER A 138 -5.42 9.31 -27.20
C SER A 138 -5.40 10.81 -27.59
N PRO A 139 -6.25 11.65 -26.97
CA PRO A 139 -6.21 13.09 -27.17
C PRO A 139 -4.82 13.69 -26.89
N GLY A 140 -4.41 14.68 -27.70
CA GLY A 140 -3.16 15.42 -27.47
C GLY A 140 -1.86 14.76 -27.96
N THR A 141 -1.93 13.67 -28.74
CA THR A 141 -0.75 12.97 -29.29
C THR A 141 -0.18 13.57 -30.59
N GLY A 142 -0.86 14.57 -31.19
CA GLY A 142 -0.34 15.30 -32.37
C GLY A 142 -0.97 14.92 -33.72
N LYS A 143 -2.12 14.23 -33.75
CA LYS A 143 -2.81 13.80 -34.99
C LYS A 143 -3.08 14.95 -35.98
N THR A 144 -3.75 16.02 -35.54
CA THR A 144 -4.03 17.20 -36.37
C THR A 144 -2.75 17.93 -36.81
N MET A 145 -1.72 17.96 -35.95
CA MET A 145 -0.42 18.54 -36.28
C MET A 145 0.29 17.75 -37.38
N LEU A 146 0.22 16.42 -37.32
CA LEU A 146 0.78 15.54 -38.35
C LEU A 146 0.08 15.74 -39.70
N ALA A 147 -1.25 15.88 -39.73
CA ALA A 147 -1.97 16.15 -40.97
C ALA A 147 -1.51 17.44 -41.66
N LYS A 148 -1.33 18.53 -40.90
CA LYS A 148 -0.78 19.81 -41.39
C LYS A 148 0.65 19.65 -41.93
N HIS A 149 1.47 18.86 -41.24
CA HIS A 149 2.83 18.58 -41.66
C HIS A 149 2.87 17.78 -42.98
N ILE A 150 2.05 16.72 -43.12
CA ILE A 150 1.95 15.91 -44.34
C ILE A 150 1.51 16.77 -45.54
N ALA A 151 0.48 17.61 -45.37
CA ALA A 151 0.03 18.51 -46.44
C ALA A 151 1.14 19.47 -46.89
N SER A 152 1.92 20.00 -45.94
CA SER A 152 3.05 20.87 -46.23
C SER A 152 4.19 20.13 -46.95
N MET A 153 4.47 18.89 -46.57
CA MET A 153 5.50 18.04 -47.20
C MET A 153 5.13 17.58 -48.62
N LEU A 154 3.83 17.56 -48.95
CA LEU A 154 3.29 17.23 -50.26
C LEU A 154 3.01 18.45 -51.14
N ASP A 155 3.26 19.67 -50.63
CA ASP A 155 2.95 20.95 -51.29
C ASP A 155 1.49 21.03 -51.78
N LYS A 156 0.55 20.62 -50.91
CA LYS A 156 -0.89 20.58 -51.20
C LYS A 156 -1.68 21.31 -50.13
N ASN A 157 -2.69 22.07 -50.53
CA ASN A 157 -3.64 22.68 -49.60
C ASN A 157 -4.27 21.61 -48.69
N LEU A 158 -4.39 21.94 -47.40
CA LEU A 158 -5.12 21.13 -46.43
C LEU A 158 -6.56 21.66 -46.33
N VAL A 159 -7.52 20.87 -46.78
CA VAL A 159 -8.95 21.14 -46.64
C VAL A 159 -9.42 20.46 -45.35
N VAL A 160 -9.90 21.22 -44.37
CA VAL A 160 -10.39 20.68 -43.09
C VAL A 160 -11.91 20.76 -43.07
N LEU A 161 -12.58 19.64 -42.83
CA LEU A 161 -14.04 19.60 -42.69
C LEU A 161 -14.48 20.27 -41.38
N ASP A 162 -15.40 21.23 -41.44
CA ASP A 162 -16.09 21.74 -40.26
C ASP A 162 -17.32 20.84 -39.98
N LEU A 163 -17.19 20.01 -38.95
CA LEU A 163 -18.25 19.10 -38.52
C LEU A 163 -19.50 19.85 -38.02
N SER A 164 -19.34 21.03 -37.44
CA SER A 164 -20.44 21.81 -36.86
C SER A 164 -21.36 22.35 -37.98
N ALA A 165 -20.74 22.91 -39.03
CA ALA A 165 -21.48 23.39 -40.21
C ALA A 165 -22.07 22.24 -41.04
N SER A 166 -21.42 21.08 -41.06
CA SER A 166 -21.82 19.94 -41.90
C SER A 166 -22.96 19.08 -41.30
N ILE A 167 -23.14 19.10 -39.97
CA ILE A 167 -24.13 18.28 -39.24
C ILE A 167 -25.40 19.09 -38.88
N SER A 168 -25.32 20.43 -38.84
CA SER A 168 -26.36 21.32 -38.27
C SER A 168 -27.67 21.47 -39.08
N SER A 169 -27.81 20.98 -40.32
CA SER A 169 -29.01 21.21 -41.14
C SER A 169 -29.98 20.01 -41.16
N LEU A 170 -31.04 20.08 -40.34
CA LEU A 170 -32.30 19.30 -40.42
C LEU A 170 -32.15 17.82 -40.84
N LEU A 171 -31.86 16.92 -39.87
CA LEU A 171 -32.09 15.45 -39.80
C LEU A 171 -32.27 14.60 -41.11
N GLY A 172 -31.68 14.98 -42.23
CA GLY A 172 -31.85 14.29 -43.51
C GLY A 172 -30.95 14.76 -44.67
N LYS A 173 -30.19 15.86 -44.51
CA LYS A 173 -29.31 16.42 -45.55
C LYS A 173 -27.81 16.24 -45.30
N THR A 174 -27.41 15.77 -44.12
CA THR A 174 -26.00 15.61 -43.71
C THR A 174 -25.16 14.79 -44.69
N GLY A 175 -25.72 13.72 -45.25
CA GLY A 175 -25.02 12.89 -46.26
C GLY A 175 -24.75 13.64 -47.57
N HIS A 176 -25.63 14.53 -48.00
CA HIS A 176 -25.46 15.31 -49.23
C HIS A 176 -24.40 16.41 -49.06
N ASN A 177 -24.42 17.11 -47.93
CA ASN A 177 -23.42 18.13 -47.60
C ASN A 177 -22.02 17.53 -47.48
N LEU A 178 -21.91 16.37 -46.83
CA LEU A 178 -20.64 15.66 -46.73
C LEU A 178 -20.12 15.22 -48.10
N LYS A 179 -20.99 14.72 -48.99
CA LYS A 179 -20.63 14.38 -50.36
C LYS A 179 -20.04 15.56 -51.13
N LYS A 180 -20.66 16.76 -51.03
CA LYS A 180 -20.15 17.98 -51.67
C LYS A 180 -18.74 18.36 -51.21
N VAL A 181 -18.48 18.24 -49.91
CA VAL A 181 -17.14 18.51 -49.35
C VAL A 181 -16.11 17.50 -49.88
N LEU A 182 -16.49 16.22 -49.94
CA LEU A 182 -15.64 15.16 -50.46
C LEU A 182 -15.33 15.37 -51.95
N GLU A 183 -16.34 15.68 -52.77
CA GLU A 183 -16.19 16.01 -54.21
C GLU A 183 -15.25 17.21 -54.41
N PHE A 184 -15.44 18.30 -53.64
CA PHE A 184 -14.55 19.47 -53.69
C PHE A 184 -13.08 19.12 -53.40
N ALA A 185 -12.81 18.27 -52.41
CA ALA A 185 -11.46 17.83 -52.11
C ALA A 185 -10.85 16.91 -53.20
N LYS A 186 -11.70 16.13 -53.90
CA LYS A 186 -11.29 15.31 -55.05
C LYS A 186 -10.90 16.19 -56.25
N GLU A 187 -11.72 17.19 -56.57
CA GLU A 187 -11.52 18.10 -57.70
C GLU A 187 -10.34 19.06 -57.50
N THR A 188 -10.11 19.53 -56.27
CA THR A 188 -9.01 20.47 -55.95
C THR A 188 -7.65 19.82 -55.74
N HIS A 189 -7.54 18.49 -55.85
CA HIS A 189 -6.30 17.73 -55.67
C HIS A 189 -5.56 18.00 -54.35
N SER A 190 -6.33 18.17 -53.26
CA SER A 190 -5.87 18.60 -51.94
C SER A 190 -5.62 17.43 -50.97
N VAL A 191 -5.14 17.74 -49.75
CA VAL A 191 -5.20 16.83 -48.60
C VAL A 191 -6.46 17.16 -47.81
N LEU A 192 -7.39 16.22 -47.72
CA LEU A 192 -8.59 16.37 -46.90
C LEU A 192 -8.31 15.87 -45.48
N LEU A 193 -8.62 16.69 -44.47
CA LEU A 193 -8.61 16.31 -43.07
C LEU A 193 -10.05 16.17 -42.54
N LEU A 194 -10.38 14.95 -42.15
CA LEU A 194 -11.56 14.61 -41.37
C LEU A 194 -11.13 14.51 -39.90
N ASP A 195 -11.06 15.66 -39.22
CA ASP A 195 -10.76 15.70 -37.78
C ASP A 195 -11.96 15.16 -36.98
N GLU A 196 -11.72 14.62 -35.78
CA GLU A 196 -12.74 13.99 -34.92
C GLU A 196 -13.68 13.02 -35.68
N PHE A 197 -13.10 12.13 -36.49
CA PHE A 197 -13.82 11.25 -37.41
C PHE A 197 -14.83 10.32 -36.70
N ASP A 198 -14.59 10.00 -35.42
CA ASP A 198 -15.53 9.28 -34.57
C ASP A 198 -16.85 10.01 -34.30
N ALA A 199 -16.96 11.30 -34.62
CA ALA A 199 -18.22 12.03 -34.59
C ALA A 199 -19.17 11.63 -35.73
N ILE A 200 -18.63 11.28 -36.91
CA ILE A 200 -19.43 11.01 -38.13
C ILE A 200 -19.38 9.55 -38.62
N ALA A 201 -18.48 8.73 -38.06
CA ALA A 201 -18.27 7.35 -38.48
C ALA A 201 -18.57 6.30 -37.37
N LYS A 202 -19.55 6.59 -36.48
CA LYS A 202 -19.93 5.74 -35.34
C LYS A 202 -20.53 4.38 -35.74
N ARG A 203 -20.44 3.40 -34.84
CA ARG A 203 -21.04 2.06 -35.02
C ARG A 203 -22.55 2.14 -35.25
N ARG A 204 -23.04 1.34 -36.20
CA ARG A 204 -24.45 1.29 -36.64
C ARG A 204 -25.41 0.59 -35.66
N ASP A 205 -24.93 0.17 -34.48
CA ASP A 205 -25.65 -0.71 -33.57
C ASP A 205 -26.36 0.05 -32.43
N ASP A 206 -26.23 1.39 -32.38
CA ASP A 206 -26.79 2.21 -31.32
C ASP A 206 -28.32 2.40 -31.51
N VAL A 207 -29.09 2.07 -30.48
CA VAL A 207 -30.58 2.00 -30.52
C VAL A 207 -31.20 3.40 -30.43
N THR A 208 -30.44 4.40 -29.99
CA THR A 208 -30.87 5.78 -29.78
C THR A 208 -30.70 6.70 -31.00
N ASP A 209 -29.99 6.28 -32.05
CA ASP A 209 -29.74 7.10 -33.23
C ASP A 209 -30.82 6.94 -34.32
N LEU A 210 -31.41 8.06 -34.74
CA LEU A 210 -32.55 8.21 -35.68
C LEU A 210 -32.30 7.73 -37.13
N GLY A 211 -31.33 6.84 -37.39
CA GLY A 211 -31.02 6.27 -38.70
C GLY A 211 -30.13 7.12 -39.62
N GLU A 212 -29.97 8.41 -39.35
CA GLU A 212 -29.15 9.35 -40.14
C GLU A 212 -27.66 9.03 -40.10
N ILE A 213 -27.10 8.71 -38.94
CA ILE A 213 -25.68 8.34 -38.80
C ILE A 213 -25.34 7.13 -39.68
N LYS A 214 -26.24 6.15 -39.79
CA LYS A 214 -26.05 4.98 -40.67
C LYS A 214 -25.97 5.38 -42.15
N ARG A 215 -26.74 6.41 -42.57
CA ARG A 215 -26.68 6.95 -43.94
C ARG A 215 -25.37 7.69 -44.19
N VAL A 216 -24.94 8.53 -43.25
CA VAL A 216 -23.67 9.27 -43.31
C VAL A 216 -22.48 8.31 -43.40
N VAL A 217 -22.44 7.25 -42.58
CA VAL A 217 -21.37 6.24 -42.63
C VAL A 217 -21.36 5.52 -43.99
N ASN A 218 -22.51 5.22 -44.59
CA ASN A 218 -22.57 4.60 -45.91
C ASN A 218 -22.01 5.51 -47.01
N VAL A 219 -22.36 6.80 -47.00
CA VAL A 219 -21.80 7.78 -47.94
C VAL A 219 -20.28 7.86 -47.79
N LEU A 220 -19.77 7.95 -46.55
CA LEU A 220 -18.34 7.95 -46.27
C LEU A 220 -17.63 6.71 -46.81
N LEU A 221 -18.18 5.51 -46.59
CA LEU A 221 -17.56 4.26 -47.08
C LEU A 221 -17.47 4.22 -48.61
N MET A 222 -18.52 4.67 -49.31
CA MET A 222 -18.54 4.73 -50.78
C MET A 222 -17.51 5.73 -51.30
N GLU A 223 -17.48 6.94 -50.72
CA GLU A 223 -16.59 8.01 -51.19
C GLU A 223 -15.11 7.73 -50.92
N LEU A 224 -14.79 7.05 -49.82
CA LEU A 224 -13.44 6.59 -49.49
C LEU A 224 -12.96 5.47 -50.43
N GLU A 225 -13.86 4.60 -50.90
CA GLU A 225 -13.54 3.54 -51.86
C GLU A 225 -13.17 4.10 -53.24
N GLU A 226 -13.83 5.19 -53.65
CA GLU A 226 -13.59 5.91 -54.91
C GLU A 226 -12.68 7.15 -54.73
N TRP A 227 -11.69 7.09 -53.83
CA TRP A 227 -10.78 8.21 -53.60
C TRP A 227 -9.69 8.32 -54.70
N PRO A 228 -9.51 9.49 -55.35
CA PRO A 228 -8.59 9.65 -56.48
C PRO A 228 -7.13 9.63 -56.02
N ILE A 229 -6.26 9.11 -56.89
CA ILE A 229 -4.82 9.02 -56.64
C ILE A 229 -4.17 10.40 -56.49
N THR A 230 -4.76 11.44 -57.10
CA THR A 230 -4.28 12.82 -57.07
C THR A 230 -4.50 13.51 -55.72
N SER A 231 -5.43 13.04 -54.89
CA SER A 231 -5.72 13.62 -53.56
C SER A 231 -5.30 12.66 -52.43
N VAL A 232 -5.24 13.17 -51.20
CA VAL A 232 -5.01 12.35 -50.00
C VAL A 232 -6.13 12.63 -48.99
N VAL A 233 -6.66 11.60 -48.34
CA VAL A 233 -7.59 11.74 -47.22
C VAL A 233 -6.92 11.31 -45.93
N ILE A 234 -6.98 12.16 -44.91
CA ILE A 234 -6.50 11.89 -43.55
C ILE A 234 -7.70 11.99 -42.61
N ALA A 235 -8.01 10.92 -41.90
CA ALA A 235 -9.01 10.93 -40.83
C ALA A 235 -8.32 10.79 -39.48
N THR A 236 -8.81 11.48 -38.45
CA THR A 236 -8.23 11.38 -37.10
C THR A 236 -9.29 11.00 -36.07
N SER A 237 -8.99 10.07 -35.18
CA SER A 237 -9.92 9.67 -34.11
C SER A 237 -9.24 9.57 -32.75
N ASN A 238 -9.92 10.09 -31.72
CA ASN A 238 -9.52 9.91 -30.31
C ASN A 238 -10.11 8.64 -29.70
N HIS A 239 -11.22 8.15 -30.27
CA HIS A 239 -12.02 7.03 -29.80
C HIS A 239 -12.21 5.99 -30.91
N PRO A 240 -11.12 5.31 -31.35
CA PRO A 240 -11.19 4.34 -32.43
C PRO A 240 -12.18 3.19 -32.18
N GLU A 241 -12.47 2.88 -30.90
CA GLU A 241 -13.47 1.90 -30.47
C GLU A 241 -14.91 2.25 -30.87
N LEU A 242 -15.20 3.53 -31.12
CA LEU A 242 -16.52 4.02 -31.55
C LEU A 242 -16.72 3.89 -33.05
N LEU A 243 -15.65 3.67 -33.84
CA LEU A 243 -15.71 3.62 -35.29
C LEU A 243 -16.38 2.32 -35.79
N ASP A 244 -17.13 2.43 -36.88
CA ASP A 244 -17.67 1.28 -37.60
C ASP A 244 -16.55 0.34 -38.09
N ARG A 245 -16.72 -0.96 -37.93
CA ARG A 245 -15.70 -1.97 -38.32
C ARG A 245 -15.34 -1.92 -39.81
N ALA A 246 -16.25 -1.47 -40.68
CA ALA A 246 -16.00 -1.36 -42.12
C ALA A 246 -15.01 -0.24 -42.48
N ILE A 247 -14.93 0.82 -41.67
CA ILE A 247 -14.06 1.98 -41.88
C ILE A 247 -12.58 1.57 -41.92
N TRP A 248 -12.17 0.69 -41.01
CA TRP A 248 -10.79 0.21 -40.89
C TRP A 248 -10.23 -0.41 -42.18
N ARG A 249 -11.10 -0.97 -43.02
CA ARG A 249 -10.72 -1.65 -44.28
C ARG A 249 -10.73 -0.71 -45.49
N ARG A 250 -11.03 0.58 -45.31
CA ARG A 250 -11.11 1.60 -46.38
C ARG A 250 -9.96 2.60 -46.34
N PHE A 251 -9.07 2.49 -45.36
CA PHE A 251 -7.84 3.27 -45.29
C PHE A 251 -6.65 2.37 -45.64
N ASP A 252 -5.76 2.87 -46.51
CA ASP A 252 -4.54 2.16 -46.93
C ASP A 252 -3.53 2.06 -45.78
N ASN A 253 -3.46 3.11 -44.97
CA ASN A 253 -2.58 3.20 -43.80
C ASN A 253 -3.41 3.51 -42.54
N VAL A 254 -3.27 2.69 -41.50
CA VAL A 254 -3.84 2.95 -40.19
C VAL A 254 -2.70 3.09 -39.18
N LEU A 255 -2.52 4.28 -38.63
CA LEU A 255 -1.39 4.65 -37.77
C LEU A 255 -1.88 5.02 -36.37
N GLU A 256 -1.43 4.30 -35.36
CA GLU A 256 -1.70 4.63 -33.95
C GLU A 256 -0.61 5.57 -33.40
N LEU A 257 -1.00 6.79 -33.06
CA LEU A 257 -0.15 7.76 -32.36
C LEU A 257 -0.26 7.52 -30.85
N GLN A 258 0.72 6.79 -30.33
CA GLN A 258 0.84 6.46 -28.91
C GLN A 258 1.36 7.64 -28.07
N LEU A 259 1.22 7.54 -26.75
CA LEU A 259 1.84 8.49 -25.82
C LEU A 259 3.39 8.47 -25.99
N PRO A 260 4.05 9.62 -25.87
CA PRO A 260 5.50 9.73 -26.06
C PRO A 260 6.25 8.95 -24.97
N GLU A 261 7.29 8.19 -25.36
CA GLU A 261 8.19 7.54 -24.40
C GLU A 261 9.25 8.53 -23.91
N VAL A 262 10.15 8.09 -23.03
CA VAL A 262 11.14 8.97 -22.39
C VAL A 262 11.94 9.76 -23.44
N ASN A 263 12.33 9.12 -24.54
CA ASN A 263 13.12 9.76 -25.59
C ASN A 263 12.33 10.86 -26.32
N GLU A 264 11.09 10.59 -26.73
CA GLU A 264 10.23 11.59 -27.38
C GLU A 264 9.89 12.73 -26.43
N ARG A 265 9.66 12.44 -25.15
CA ARG A 265 9.43 13.48 -24.12
C ARG A 265 10.67 14.38 -23.96
N VAL A 266 11.87 13.81 -23.96
CA VAL A 266 13.12 14.58 -23.93
C VAL A 266 13.24 15.47 -25.17
N LEU A 267 12.94 14.96 -26.37
CA LEU A 267 12.99 15.72 -27.61
C LEU A 267 11.98 16.88 -27.61
N LEU A 268 10.74 16.63 -27.17
CA LEU A 268 9.71 17.66 -27.00
C LEU A 268 10.14 18.75 -26.03
N LEU A 269 10.69 18.37 -24.87
CA LEU A 269 11.16 19.32 -23.87
C LEU A 269 12.35 20.14 -24.37
N LYS A 270 13.28 19.53 -25.11
CA LYS A 270 14.38 20.24 -25.77
C LYS A 270 13.86 21.23 -26.79
N GLN A 271 12.88 20.85 -27.60
CA GLN A 271 12.27 21.75 -28.58
C GLN A 271 11.54 22.92 -27.92
N GLU A 272 10.89 22.71 -26.77
CA GLU A 272 10.07 23.73 -26.12
C GLU A 272 10.80 24.63 -25.11
N LEU A 273 11.82 24.09 -24.44
CA LEU A 273 12.53 24.72 -23.31
C LEU A 273 14.05 24.83 -23.54
N GLY A 274 14.57 24.32 -24.67
CA GLY A 274 16.00 24.27 -24.95
C GLY A 274 16.70 25.62 -24.77
N ASP A 275 16.16 26.67 -25.39
CA ASP A 275 16.74 28.02 -25.34
C ASP A 275 16.81 28.59 -23.92
N PHE A 276 15.79 28.32 -23.09
CA PHE A 276 15.74 28.78 -21.70
C PHE A 276 16.76 28.09 -20.79
N PHE A 277 17.06 26.82 -21.05
CA PHE A 277 18.04 26.07 -20.27
C PHE A 277 19.47 26.21 -20.79
N ALA A 278 19.66 26.62 -22.05
CA ALA A 278 20.98 26.79 -22.67
C ALA A 278 21.87 27.79 -21.90
N GLU A 279 21.29 28.86 -21.35
CA GLU A 279 22.01 29.90 -20.60
C GLU A 279 22.39 29.49 -19.18
N THR A 280 21.81 28.40 -18.66
CA THR A 280 22.02 27.96 -17.27
C THR A 280 23.25 27.06 -17.08
N GLY A 281 23.90 26.61 -18.16
CA GLY A 281 24.98 25.62 -18.11
C GLY A 281 24.52 24.21 -17.72
N ILE A 282 23.20 24.00 -17.55
CA ILE A 282 22.59 22.71 -17.24
C ILE A 282 22.28 22.01 -18.57
N ASP A 283 23.17 21.10 -19.00
CA ASP A 283 23.03 20.29 -20.21
C ASP A 283 21.74 19.42 -20.19
N GLY A 284 21.37 18.86 -21.34
CA GLY A 284 20.14 18.12 -21.65
C GLY A 284 19.81 16.90 -20.77
N LYS A 285 20.62 16.62 -19.74
CA LYS A 285 20.31 15.69 -18.64
C LYS A 285 19.09 16.13 -17.84
N ILE A 286 18.85 17.45 -17.67
CA ILE A 286 17.65 17.94 -16.95
C ILE A 286 16.36 17.57 -17.68
N PHE A 287 16.37 17.51 -19.01
CA PHE A 287 15.20 17.10 -19.79
C PHE A 287 14.88 15.62 -19.60
N VAL A 288 15.86 14.77 -19.28
CA VAL A 288 15.61 13.38 -18.90
C VAL A 288 14.86 13.31 -17.56
N VAL A 289 15.28 14.13 -16.58
CA VAL A 289 14.60 14.26 -15.28
C VAL A 289 13.13 14.65 -15.48
N ILE A 290 12.91 15.72 -16.24
CA ILE A 290 11.57 16.26 -16.49
C ILE A 290 10.74 15.24 -17.31
N ALA A 291 11.35 14.55 -18.28
CA ALA A 291 10.69 13.52 -19.07
C ALA A 291 10.23 12.32 -18.22
N GLU A 292 11.02 11.87 -17.24
CA GLU A 292 10.60 10.80 -16.33
C GLU A 292 9.39 11.23 -15.48
N MET A 293 9.33 12.50 -15.05
CA MET A 293 8.18 13.03 -14.29
C MET A 293 6.90 13.18 -15.11
N LEU A 294 7.03 13.27 -16.44
CA LEU A 294 5.91 13.45 -17.37
C LEU A 294 5.44 12.12 -17.97
N GLU A 295 5.74 10.99 -17.31
CA GLU A 295 5.22 9.68 -17.73
C GLU A 295 3.69 9.67 -17.80
N GLY A 296 3.15 9.06 -18.87
CA GLY A 296 1.71 8.99 -19.12
C GLY A 296 1.07 10.31 -19.59
N LYS A 297 1.84 11.40 -19.76
CA LYS A 297 1.32 12.67 -20.32
C LYS A 297 1.36 12.69 -21.84
N SER A 298 0.36 13.34 -22.45
CA SER A 298 0.30 13.55 -23.89
C SER A 298 1.31 14.63 -24.33
N SER A 299 1.70 14.63 -25.61
CA SER A 299 2.58 15.66 -26.18
C SER A 299 2.02 17.08 -25.97
N ALA A 300 0.70 17.25 -26.10
CA ALA A 300 0.02 18.51 -25.83
C ALA A 300 0.11 18.95 -24.36
N ASP A 301 -0.02 18.02 -23.41
CA ASP A 301 0.13 18.34 -21.99
C ASP A 301 1.56 18.76 -21.65
N ILE A 302 2.55 18.10 -22.25
CA ILE A 302 3.96 18.43 -22.10
C ILE A 302 4.23 19.85 -22.63
N CYS A 303 3.76 20.19 -23.83
CA CYS A 303 3.88 21.55 -24.37
C CYS A 303 3.16 22.60 -23.50
N LYS A 304 1.99 22.28 -22.94
CA LYS A 304 1.27 23.17 -22.00
C LYS A 304 2.06 23.41 -20.71
N ILE A 305 2.70 22.38 -20.16
CA ILE A 305 3.55 22.49 -18.97
C ILE A 305 4.78 23.34 -19.31
N ALA A 306 5.45 23.06 -20.43
CA ALA A 306 6.57 23.86 -20.90
C ALA A 306 6.19 25.35 -21.09
N SER A 307 5.02 25.64 -21.66
CA SER A 307 4.51 27.01 -21.79
C SER A 307 4.30 27.70 -20.44
N ARG A 308 3.79 26.98 -19.43
CA ARG A 308 3.63 27.51 -18.05
C ARG A 308 4.97 27.80 -17.39
N ILE A 309 5.96 26.94 -17.58
CA ILE A 309 7.34 27.16 -17.14
C ILE A 309 7.90 28.43 -17.80
N LYS A 310 7.81 28.54 -19.14
CA LYS A 310 8.25 29.74 -19.88
C LYS A 310 7.62 31.03 -19.34
N ARG A 311 6.30 31.03 -19.10
CA ARG A 311 5.59 32.18 -18.52
C ARG A 311 6.10 32.54 -17.13
N ARG A 312 6.41 31.56 -16.28
CA ARG A 312 6.96 31.80 -14.95
C ARG A 312 8.35 32.42 -15.02
N VAL A 313 9.23 31.87 -15.86
CA VAL A 313 10.58 32.41 -16.05
C VAL A 313 10.52 33.87 -16.50
N VAL A 314 9.67 34.18 -17.49
CA VAL A 314 9.58 35.53 -18.06
C VAL A 314 8.84 36.51 -17.14
N LEU A 315 7.70 36.12 -16.54
CA LEU A 315 6.83 37.05 -15.81
C LEU A 315 7.18 37.19 -14.33
N LYS A 316 7.84 36.19 -13.73
CA LYS A 316 8.19 36.18 -12.30
C LYS A 316 9.69 36.27 -12.05
N GLU A 317 10.49 36.41 -13.11
CA GLU A 317 11.96 36.43 -13.04
C GLU A 317 12.52 35.21 -12.28
N GLU A 318 11.81 34.08 -12.35
CA GLU A 318 12.22 32.81 -11.75
C GLU A 318 13.30 32.17 -12.63
N THR A 319 14.28 31.49 -12.04
CA THR A 319 15.21 30.68 -12.86
C THR A 319 14.44 29.55 -13.56
N PRO A 320 14.87 29.06 -14.74
CA PRO A 320 14.22 27.93 -15.43
C PRO A 320 14.03 26.70 -14.55
N LEU A 321 15.00 26.45 -13.67
CA LEU A 321 14.95 25.38 -12.69
C LEU A 321 13.84 25.63 -11.66
N GLU A 322 13.83 26.79 -10.99
CA GLU A 322 12.79 27.17 -9.99
C GLU A 322 11.38 27.17 -10.56
N ALA A 323 11.20 27.70 -11.78
CA ALA A 323 9.92 27.71 -12.47
C ALA A 323 9.43 26.29 -12.76
N THR A 324 10.35 25.40 -13.15
CA THR A 324 10.08 23.96 -13.35
C THR A 324 9.63 23.31 -12.04
N PHE A 325 10.37 23.54 -10.95
CA PHE A 325 10.02 23.02 -9.62
C PHE A 325 8.60 23.40 -9.20
N LYS A 326 8.27 24.69 -9.27
CA LYS A 326 6.96 25.21 -8.84
C LYS A 326 5.81 24.73 -9.72
N GLU A 327 6.08 24.44 -10.99
CA GLU A 327 5.07 23.86 -11.89
C GLU A 327 4.79 22.39 -11.53
N PHE A 328 5.83 21.64 -11.15
CA PHE A 328 5.68 20.26 -10.68
C PHE A 328 5.15 20.16 -9.24
N GLU A 329 5.37 21.17 -8.40
CA GLU A 329 4.85 21.29 -7.04
C GLU A 329 3.31 21.21 -6.99
N MET A 330 2.62 21.77 -8.00
CA MET A 330 1.17 21.64 -8.17
C MET A 330 0.69 20.20 -8.41
N PHE A 331 1.56 19.31 -8.90
CA PHE A 331 1.27 17.89 -9.08
C PHE A 331 1.68 17.03 -7.86
N SER A 332 2.25 17.65 -6.82
CA SER A 332 3.20 17.01 -5.90
C SER A 332 2.79 17.09 -4.41
N SER A 333 1.52 16.90 -4.07
CA SER A 333 1.19 16.49 -2.68
C SER A 333 1.81 15.12 -2.31
N ASP A 334 2.25 14.34 -3.30
CA ASP A 334 2.85 13.02 -3.12
C ASP A 334 4.36 13.07 -2.80
N LYS A 335 4.73 12.57 -1.62
CA LYS A 335 6.11 12.44 -1.12
C LYS A 335 6.99 11.55 -1.99
N LYS A 336 6.43 10.54 -2.66
CA LYS A 336 7.13 9.62 -3.57
C LYS A 336 7.58 10.33 -4.83
N ILE A 337 6.72 11.19 -5.40
CA ILE A 337 7.07 12.01 -6.56
C ILE A 337 8.17 13.00 -6.19
N ARG A 338 8.06 13.67 -5.02
CA ARG A 338 9.13 14.56 -4.50
C ARG A 338 10.44 13.83 -4.28
N GLY A 339 10.40 12.67 -3.64
CA GLY A 339 11.58 11.86 -3.33
C GLY A 339 12.25 11.32 -4.60
N ASN A 340 11.46 10.80 -5.54
CA ASN A 340 11.94 10.30 -6.82
C ASN A 340 12.57 11.43 -7.62
N PHE A 341 11.93 12.59 -7.67
CA PHE A 341 12.48 13.75 -8.34
C PHE A 341 13.76 14.28 -7.67
N CYS A 342 13.84 14.36 -6.34
CA CYS A 342 15.08 14.73 -5.65
C CYS A 342 16.22 13.76 -5.98
N PHE A 343 15.91 12.47 -6.05
CA PHE A 343 16.85 11.44 -6.44
C PHE A 343 17.31 11.62 -7.89
N ILE A 344 16.38 11.77 -8.83
CA ILE A 344 16.68 11.92 -10.26
C ILE A 344 17.42 13.25 -10.52
N ALA A 345 17.01 14.35 -9.87
CA ALA A 345 17.70 15.63 -9.94
C ALA A 345 19.12 15.57 -9.36
N LYS A 346 19.32 14.90 -8.21
CA LYS A 346 20.67 14.71 -7.65
C LYS A 346 21.55 13.86 -8.57
N LYS A 347 20.97 12.81 -9.15
CA LYS A 347 21.64 11.92 -10.10
C LYS A 347 22.03 12.64 -11.39
N ALA A 348 21.15 13.49 -11.93
CA ALA A 348 21.37 14.19 -13.19
C ALA A 348 22.29 15.42 -13.06
N LEU A 349 22.14 16.19 -11.98
CA LEU A 349 22.86 17.46 -11.77
C LEU A 349 24.17 17.27 -10.98
N GLY A 350 24.36 16.14 -10.28
CA GLY A 350 25.63 15.81 -9.63
C GLY A 350 26.09 16.88 -8.62
N ASN A 351 27.26 17.48 -8.87
CA ASN A 351 27.83 18.53 -8.02
C ASN A 351 27.25 19.93 -8.29
N LEU A 352 26.46 20.10 -9.35
CA LEU A 352 25.79 21.37 -9.69
C LEU A 352 24.61 21.68 -8.77
N ILE A 353 24.19 20.72 -7.95
CA ILE A 353 23.17 20.91 -6.92
C ILE A 353 23.54 20.12 -5.65
N THR A 354 23.54 20.79 -4.51
CA THR A 354 23.81 20.15 -3.22
C THR A 354 22.57 19.45 -2.67
N VAL A 355 22.76 18.43 -1.83
CA VAL A 355 21.64 17.78 -1.10
C VAL A 355 20.88 18.81 -0.24
N ARG A 356 21.58 19.86 0.20
CA ARG A 356 21.02 20.95 0.99
C ARG A 356 20.13 21.88 0.16
N GLU A 357 20.48 22.17 -1.09
CA GLU A 357 19.64 22.94 -2.01
C GLU A 357 18.40 22.14 -2.43
N LEU A 358 18.54 20.84 -2.71
CA LEU A 358 17.41 19.94 -2.95
C LEU A 358 16.46 19.82 -1.75
N ALA A 359 17.02 19.74 -0.53
CA ALA A 359 16.24 19.73 0.69
C ALA A 359 15.49 21.06 0.89
N ALA A 360 16.16 22.19 0.71
CA ALA A 360 15.53 23.52 0.83
C ALA A 360 14.40 23.74 -0.19
N MET A 361 14.51 23.16 -1.39
CA MET A 361 13.47 23.18 -2.43
C MET A 361 12.29 22.24 -2.14
N THR A 362 12.40 21.37 -1.12
CA THR A 362 11.36 20.41 -0.71
C THR A 362 10.93 20.56 0.75
N GLU A 363 11.46 21.57 1.45
CA GLU A 363 11.10 21.92 2.83
C GLU A 363 9.63 22.36 2.93
N PRO A 364 9.00 22.24 4.12
CA PRO A 364 7.63 22.68 4.32
C PRO A 364 7.44 24.11 3.82
N HIS A 365 6.45 24.32 2.95
CA HIS A 365 6.19 25.58 2.24
C HIS A 365 5.92 26.79 3.16
N THR A 366 5.86 26.56 4.48
CA THR A 366 5.63 27.58 5.50
C THR A 366 6.97 28.14 5.99
N SER A 367 7.22 29.43 5.75
CA SER A 367 8.38 30.13 6.32
C SER A 367 8.36 30.08 7.84
N PHE A 368 9.52 30.21 8.49
CA PHE A 368 9.59 30.27 9.96
C PHE A 368 8.69 31.38 10.51
N GLU A 369 8.66 32.54 9.86
CA GLU A 369 7.83 33.67 10.27
C GLU A 369 6.33 33.31 10.27
N VAL A 370 5.84 32.68 9.20
CA VAL A 370 4.44 32.26 9.10
C VAL A 370 4.14 31.15 10.12
N ALA A 371 5.02 30.16 10.25
CA ALA A 371 4.86 29.07 11.21
C ALA A 371 4.82 29.60 12.64
N SER A 372 5.81 30.42 13.03
CA SER A 372 5.89 31.04 14.36
C SER A 372 4.68 31.92 14.66
N LYS A 373 4.18 32.71 13.70
CA LYS A 373 2.96 33.51 13.89
C LYS A 373 1.75 32.63 14.18
N ASN A 374 1.57 31.53 13.44
CA ASN A 374 0.47 30.60 13.66
C ASN A 374 0.59 29.91 15.03
N LEU A 375 1.78 29.43 15.40
CA LEU A 375 1.99 28.79 16.69
C LEU A 375 1.81 29.76 17.86
N LEU A 376 2.25 31.01 17.73
CA LEU A 376 2.03 32.06 18.73
C LEU A 376 0.53 32.32 18.92
N SER A 377 -0.23 32.40 17.83
CA SER A 377 -1.70 32.55 17.90
C SER A 377 -2.35 31.34 18.60
N GLY A 378 -1.91 30.12 18.29
CA GLY A 378 -2.42 28.91 18.93
C GLY A 378 -2.10 28.85 20.43
N ILE A 379 -0.86 29.20 20.82
CA ILE A 379 -0.46 29.28 22.23
C ILE A 379 -1.29 30.33 22.97
N GLN A 380 -1.49 31.52 22.39
CA GLN A 380 -2.30 32.58 23.00
C GLN A 380 -3.74 32.10 23.24
N HIS A 381 -4.36 31.50 22.23
CA HIS A 381 -5.70 30.93 22.35
C HIS A 381 -5.77 29.84 23.42
N ALA A 382 -4.82 28.91 23.44
CA ALA A 382 -4.73 27.86 24.46
C ALA A 382 -4.64 28.45 25.88
N ARG A 383 -3.88 29.54 26.07
CA ARG A 383 -3.78 30.22 27.38
C ARG A 383 -5.07 30.91 27.78
N GLU A 384 -5.77 31.54 26.85
CA GLU A 384 -7.09 32.13 27.09
C GLU A 384 -8.07 31.06 27.53
N THR A 385 -8.16 29.95 26.80
CA THR A 385 -9.04 28.83 27.16
C THR A 385 -8.69 28.25 28.53
N ILE A 386 -7.39 28.03 28.83
CA ILE A 386 -6.96 27.54 30.15
C ILE A 386 -7.32 28.51 31.28
N LYS A 387 -7.27 29.83 31.05
CA LYS A 387 -7.67 30.83 32.05
C LYS A 387 -9.17 30.85 32.31
N GLU A 388 -9.97 30.60 31.27
CA GLU A 388 -11.43 30.51 31.36
C GLU A 388 -11.90 29.22 32.03
N LEU A 389 -11.08 28.15 32.04
CA LEU A 389 -11.40 26.92 32.75
C LEU A 389 -11.55 27.16 34.26
N PRO A 390 -12.59 26.57 34.89
CA PRO A 390 -12.73 26.56 36.34
C PRO A 390 -11.48 26.00 37.04
N LEU A 391 -11.19 26.47 38.27
CA LEU A 391 -9.98 26.07 39.00
C LEU A 391 -9.91 24.56 39.31
N ASN A 392 -11.06 23.89 39.42
CA ASN A 392 -11.15 22.44 39.61
C ASN A 392 -10.97 21.65 38.30
N TYR A 393 -10.96 22.30 37.11
CA TYR A 393 -10.81 21.66 35.80
C TYR A 393 -9.36 21.58 35.30
N ARG A 394 -8.41 22.20 36.03
CA ARG A 394 -7.00 22.27 35.68
C ARG A 394 -6.12 22.17 36.91
N LEU A 395 -4.91 21.66 36.76
CA LEU A 395 -3.95 21.66 37.86
C LEU A 395 -3.34 23.06 38.08
N PRO A 396 -2.94 23.39 39.31
CA PRO A 396 -2.30 24.68 39.58
C PRO A 396 -0.91 24.78 38.96
N ASN A 397 -0.72 25.73 38.05
CA ASN A 397 0.55 26.03 37.36
C ASN A 397 1.12 24.91 36.48
N GLU A 398 0.38 23.82 36.23
CA GLU A 398 0.74 22.79 35.24
C GLU A 398 -0.46 22.46 34.36
N TYR A 399 -0.22 22.39 33.04
CA TYR A 399 -1.23 22.14 32.02
C TYR A 399 -0.72 21.15 30.98
N VAL A 400 -1.64 20.46 30.31
CA VAL A 400 -1.35 19.70 29.09
C VAL A 400 -1.87 20.46 27.89
N VAL A 401 -0.98 20.69 26.93
CA VAL A 401 -1.28 21.25 25.61
C VAL A 401 -0.89 20.26 24.52
N CYS A 402 -1.45 20.43 23.33
CA CYS A 402 -1.30 19.55 22.20
C CYS A 402 -0.43 20.21 21.13
N VAL A 403 0.49 19.46 20.55
CA VAL A 403 1.32 19.86 19.40
C VAL A 403 0.86 19.02 18.21
N ARG A 404 0.22 19.66 17.23
CA ARG A 404 -0.31 19.00 16.04
C ARG A 404 0.71 19.05 14.91
N MET A 405 1.33 17.91 14.58
CA MET A 405 2.28 17.82 13.47
C MET A 405 1.54 17.94 12.13
N ALA A 406 2.18 18.56 11.12
CA ALA A 406 1.63 18.46 9.77
C ALA A 406 1.69 16.99 9.27
N PRO A 407 0.70 16.51 8.48
CA PRO A 407 0.59 15.10 8.08
C PRO A 407 1.87 14.51 7.46
N GLU A 408 2.60 15.31 6.66
CA GLU A 408 3.85 14.92 6.00
C GLU A 408 5.02 14.66 6.97
N PHE A 409 4.91 15.09 8.23
CA PHE A 409 5.92 14.97 9.30
C PHE A 409 5.50 14.01 10.42
N SER A 410 4.73 12.98 10.12
CA SER A 410 4.26 11.98 11.09
C SER A 410 5.32 10.94 11.52
N ALA A 411 6.43 10.80 10.78
CA ALA A 411 7.47 9.80 11.08
C ALA A 411 8.35 10.16 12.29
N LYS A 412 8.93 9.13 12.94
CA LYS A 412 9.81 9.27 14.13
C LYS A 412 10.94 10.29 13.93
N SER A 413 11.55 10.33 12.73
CA SER A 413 12.65 11.24 12.42
C SER A 413 12.26 12.73 12.44
N TYR A 414 10.97 13.04 12.40
CA TYR A 414 10.46 14.41 12.41
C TYR A 414 10.04 14.91 13.79
N TYR A 415 10.18 14.09 14.84
CA TYR A 415 9.84 14.47 16.21
C TYR A 415 10.52 15.80 16.60
N PRO A 416 9.77 16.81 17.11
CA PRO A 416 10.28 18.16 17.33
C PRO A 416 11.09 18.28 18.63
N SER A 417 12.21 17.57 18.70
CA SER A 417 13.05 17.42 19.90
C SER A 417 13.55 18.75 20.50
N SER A 418 13.73 19.79 19.68
CA SER A 418 14.25 21.08 20.15
C SER A 418 13.27 21.90 20.99
N ILE A 419 11.98 21.52 20.98
CA ILE A 419 10.93 22.11 21.84
C ILE A 419 10.97 21.49 23.24
N PHE A 420 11.21 20.18 23.34
CA PHE A 420 11.24 19.44 24.60
C PHE A 420 12.57 19.57 25.38
N ASN A 421 13.66 19.98 24.71
CA ASN A 421 15.00 20.12 25.32
C ASN A 421 15.26 21.49 26.01
N LEU A 422 14.21 22.22 26.40
CA LEU A 422 14.32 23.52 27.07
C LEU A 422 14.62 23.35 28.58
N LYS A 423 15.89 23.03 28.90
CA LYS A 423 16.48 22.83 30.26
C LYS A 423 15.83 21.72 31.13
N PRO A 424 16.61 21.00 31.96
CA PRO A 424 16.10 19.91 32.81
C PRO A 424 15.48 20.39 34.15
N ASP A 425 14.79 21.53 34.17
CA ASP A 425 14.18 22.08 35.39
C ASP A 425 12.76 21.55 35.64
N LYS A 426 12.16 21.85 36.80
CA LYS A 426 10.76 21.55 37.15
C LYS A 426 9.79 22.27 36.20
N ASP A 427 10.16 23.46 35.74
CA ASP A 427 9.43 24.29 34.75
C ASP A 427 9.73 23.93 33.28
N ALA A 428 10.30 22.74 33.03
CA ALA A 428 10.59 22.30 31.67
C ALA A 428 9.33 21.80 30.95
N ILE A 429 9.28 22.10 29.64
CA ILE A 429 8.37 21.45 28.71
C ILE A 429 8.66 19.94 28.68
N ARG A 430 7.66 19.08 28.91
CA ARG A 430 7.84 17.62 28.90
C ARG A 430 6.88 16.95 27.92
N ASP A 431 7.38 15.96 27.20
CA ASP A 431 6.56 15.03 26.42
C ASP A 431 5.85 14.05 27.36
N VAL A 432 4.53 14.05 27.33
CA VAL A 432 3.67 13.19 28.17
C VAL A 432 2.86 12.18 27.37
N GLY A 433 3.09 12.12 26.06
CA GLY A 433 2.49 11.12 25.18
C GLY A 433 2.29 11.60 23.75
N SER A 434 1.77 10.72 22.92
CA SER A 434 1.23 11.08 21.60
C SER A 434 0.02 10.23 21.27
N ARG A 435 -0.68 10.58 20.19
CA ARG A 435 -1.67 9.73 19.52
C ARG A 435 -1.71 10.05 18.02
N ALA A 436 -2.35 9.20 17.24
CA ALA A 436 -2.66 9.53 15.86
C ALA A 436 -3.88 10.48 15.82
N TYR A 437 -4.06 11.22 14.73
CA TYR A 437 -5.32 11.90 14.46
C TYR A 437 -5.51 12.07 12.95
N HIS A 438 -6.76 12.16 12.52
CA HIS A 438 -7.11 12.37 11.12
C HIS A 438 -7.28 13.87 10.83
N LYS A 439 -6.56 14.36 9.82
CA LYS A 439 -6.71 15.74 9.33
C LYS A 439 -7.39 15.71 7.97
N LYS A 440 -8.56 16.36 7.85
CA LYS A 440 -9.21 16.59 6.56
C LYS A 440 -8.40 17.61 5.75
N SER A 441 -7.86 17.19 4.62
CA SER A 441 -7.13 18.04 3.67
C SER A 441 -7.65 17.79 2.26
N LYS A 442 -8.19 18.82 1.61
CA LYS A 442 -8.64 18.79 0.19
C LYS A 442 -9.52 17.59 -0.18
N GLY A 443 -10.42 17.16 0.71
CA GLY A 443 -11.36 16.05 0.46
C GLY A 443 -10.84 14.65 0.83
N ASN A 444 -9.57 14.50 1.22
CA ASN A 444 -9.01 13.26 1.75
C ASN A 444 -8.68 13.41 3.24
N GLU A 445 -8.81 12.33 4.00
CA GLU A 445 -8.33 12.26 5.38
C GLU A 445 -6.90 11.72 5.39
N GLU A 446 -5.98 12.52 5.95
CA GLU A 446 -4.59 12.13 6.11
C GLU A 446 -4.28 11.89 7.60
N LEU A 447 -3.57 10.81 7.90
CA LEU A 447 -3.16 10.48 9.25
C LEU A 447 -1.96 11.36 9.67
N ALA A 448 -2.11 12.03 10.79
CA ALA A 448 -1.11 12.92 11.38
C ALA A 448 -0.83 12.55 12.84
N LYS A 449 0.22 13.14 13.41
CA LYS A 449 0.66 12.86 14.79
C LYS A 449 0.33 14.03 15.69
N LEU A 450 -0.31 13.75 16.83
CA LEU A 450 -0.58 14.71 17.89
C LEU A 450 0.27 14.35 19.11
N ILE A 451 1.09 15.30 19.58
CA ILE A 451 1.98 15.10 20.73
C ILE A 451 1.42 15.87 21.92
N PHE A 452 1.35 15.24 23.08
CA PHE A 452 0.92 15.84 24.33
C PHE A 452 2.13 16.41 25.08
N MET A 453 1.99 17.67 25.50
CA MET A 453 3.06 18.45 26.08
C MET A 453 2.61 19.00 27.43
N ARG A 454 3.28 18.59 28.50
CA ARG A 454 3.10 19.16 29.84
C ARG A 454 3.92 20.45 29.95
N VAL A 455 3.28 21.51 30.39
CA VAL A 455 3.82 22.87 30.45
C VAL A 455 3.44 23.60 31.73
N THR A 456 4.20 24.66 32.06
CA THR A 456 3.85 25.68 33.05
C THR A 456 3.69 27.04 32.36
N ASP A 457 3.12 28.03 33.06
CA ASP A 457 3.06 29.41 32.54
C ASP A 457 4.45 29.95 32.17
N GLN A 458 5.47 29.60 32.95
CA GLN A 458 6.86 30.01 32.69
C GLN A 458 7.42 29.33 31.44
N SER A 459 7.16 28.03 31.27
CA SER A 459 7.65 27.26 30.14
C SER A 459 7.02 27.69 28.81
N LEU A 460 5.72 27.99 28.82
CA LEU A 460 5.02 28.54 27.65
C LEU A 460 5.56 29.93 27.28
N SER A 461 5.76 30.82 28.26
CA SER A 461 6.35 32.15 27.98
C SER A 461 7.82 32.09 27.55
N ALA A 462 8.56 31.05 27.92
CA ALA A 462 9.88 30.80 27.34
C ALA A 462 9.78 30.39 25.86
N LEU A 463 8.81 29.54 25.50
CA LEU A 463 8.58 29.14 24.11
C LEU A 463 8.11 30.31 23.24
N GLU A 464 7.16 31.12 23.72
CA GLU A 464 6.67 32.34 23.06
C GLU A 464 7.84 33.28 22.71
N ARG A 465 8.69 33.61 23.69
CA ARG A 465 9.88 34.46 23.48
C ARG A 465 10.81 33.92 22.40
N ARG A 466 10.95 32.60 22.30
CA ARG A 466 11.81 31.94 21.31
C ARG A 466 11.17 31.93 19.91
N LEU A 467 9.85 31.75 19.82
CA LEU A 467 9.09 31.86 18.57
C LEU A 467 9.07 33.30 18.03
N SER A 468 9.07 34.30 18.91
CA SER A 468 9.14 35.73 18.53
C SER A 468 10.55 36.23 18.19
N ALA A 469 11.59 35.42 18.37
CA ALA A 469 12.96 35.81 18.06
C ALA A 469 13.23 35.81 16.55
N LYS A 470 14.19 36.63 16.10
CA LYS A 470 14.63 36.63 14.69
C LYS A 470 15.24 35.28 14.33
N GLU A 471 14.86 34.73 13.16
CA GLU A 471 15.32 33.43 12.66
C GLU A 471 16.85 33.29 12.67
N SER A 472 17.57 34.38 12.34
CA SER A 472 19.04 34.42 12.31
C SER A 472 19.72 34.19 13.67
N LEU A 473 18.99 34.36 14.78
CA LEU A 473 19.49 34.17 16.15
C LEU A 473 19.13 32.77 16.70
N LEU A 474 18.40 31.97 15.94
CA LEU A 474 17.87 30.69 16.40
C LEU A 474 18.69 29.50 15.89
N PRO A 475 18.84 28.44 16.70
CA PRO A 475 19.40 27.19 16.22
C PRO A 475 18.61 26.61 15.04
N LYS A 476 19.30 26.15 13.99
CA LYS A 476 18.66 25.61 12.77
C LYS A 476 17.67 24.49 13.05
N ASN A 477 17.99 23.59 13.97
CA ASN A 477 17.09 22.49 14.34
C ASN A 477 15.76 23.00 14.95
N PHE A 478 15.79 24.10 15.71
CA PHE A 478 14.57 24.72 16.24
C PHE A 478 13.71 25.33 15.15
N VAL A 479 14.33 26.08 14.23
CA VAL A 479 13.65 26.65 13.06
C VAL A 479 12.94 25.54 12.28
N MET A 480 13.65 24.43 12.02
CA MET A 480 13.09 23.29 11.31
C MET A 480 11.97 22.58 12.08
N ASP A 481 12.09 22.41 13.39
CA ASP A 481 11.04 21.78 14.20
C ASP A 481 9.76 22.62 14.22
N VAL A 482 9.88 23.95 14.32
CA VAL A 482 8.74 24.87 14.28
C VAL A 482 7.98 24.76 12.95
N ARG A 483 8.69 24.68 11.81
CA ARG A 483 8.07 24.57 10.48
C ARG A 483 7.31 23.24 10.26
N LYS A 484 7.54 22.21 11.09
CA LYS A 484 6.83 20.91 10.99
C LYS A 484 5.50 20.90 11.73
N ILE A 485 5.25 21.89 12.60
CA ILE A 485 4.09 21.93 13.48
C ILE A 485 3.00 22.75 12.80
N SER A 486 1.81 22.19 12.75
CA SER A 486 0.64 22.84 12.18
C SER A 486 -0.09 23.73 13.19
N ASN A 487 -0.19 23.30 14.45
CA ASN A 487 -0.81 24.08 15.52
C ASN A 487 -0.32 23.66 16.91
N ILE A 488 -0.47 24.55 17.89
CA ILE A 488 -0.43 24.23 19.32
C ILE A 488 -1.76 24.66 19.94
N ASP A 489 -2.47 23.73 20.58
CA ASP A 489 -3.81 23.96 21.15
C ASP A 489 -4.05 23.09 22.40
N ILE A 490 -5.30 22.96 22.84
CA ILE A 490 -5.73 21.99 23.84
C ILE A 490 -6.75 21.03 23.19
N LEU A 491 -6.91 19.83 23.77
CA LEU A 491 -7.94 18.91 23.31
C LEU A 491 -9.34 19.53 23.46
N THR A 492 -10.18 19.37 22.44
CA THR A 492 -11.61 19.69 22.56
C THR A 492 -12.33 18.60 23.37
N PRO A 493 -13.51 18.88 23.95
CA PRO A 493 -14.31 17.85 24.64
C PRO A 493 -14.60 16.62 23.76
N THR A 494 -14.89 16.83 22.48
CA THR A 494 -15.12 15.76 21.49
C THR A 494 -13.87 14.94 21.20
N GLU A 495 -12.68 15.51 21.38
CA GLU A 495 -11.42 14.82 21.22
C GLU A 495 -10.96 14.07 22.48
N GLN A 496 -11.49 14.43 23.66
CA GLN A 496 -11.24 13.75 24.94
C GLN A 496 -12.16 12.54 25.13
N ILE A 497 -13.44 12.67 24.78
CA ILE A 497 -14.47 11.65 24.96
C ILE A 497 -14.69 10.93 23.62
N LEU A 498 -13.98 9.82 23.42
CA LEU A 498 -14.03 9.01 22.21
C LEU A 498 -14.72 7.66 22.48
N GLY A 499 -15.38 7.10 21.47
CA GLY A 499 -15.88 5.71 21.53
C GLY A 499 -17.08 5.45 22.44
N VAL A 500 -17.72 6.51 22.99
CA VAL A 500 -18.98 6.36 23.74
C VAL A 500 -20.15 6.62 22.80
N ALA A 501 -20.95 5.59 22.51
CA ALA A 501 -22.10 5.68 21.62
C ALA A 501 -23.12 6.73 22.10
N ASN A 502 -23.82 7.41 21.19
CA ASN A 502 -24.76 8.49 21.54
C ASN A 502 -25.99 8.02 22.34
N ASP A 503 -26.33 6.73 22.24
CA ASP A 503 -27.42 6.08 22.96
C ASP A 503 -26.98 5.42 24.28
N TRP A 504 -25.68 5.43 24.60
CA TRP A 504 -25.16 4.93 25.87
C TRP A 504 -25.78 5.67 27.06
N LYS A 505 -26.30 4.92 28.04
CA LYS A 505 -27.01 5.47 29.22
C LYS A 505 -26.11 5.52 30.45
N ASP A 506 -25.59 4.36 30.83
CA ASP A 506 -24.75 4.14 32.00
C ASP A 506 -23.93 2.85 31.87
N GLY A 507 -22.97 2.68 32.77
CA GLY A 507 -22.10 1.52 32.87
C GLY A 507 -20.68 1.89 33.31
N ARG A 508 -19.81 0.88 33.44
CA ARG A 508 -18.42 1.08 33.86
C ARG A 508 -17.57 1.76 32.78
N ILE A 509 -16.79 2.76 33.17
CA ILE A 509 -15.88 3.52 32.30
C ILE A 509 -14.44 3.41 32.83
N GLU A 510 -13.47 3.25 31.94
CA GLU A 510 -12.07 3.49 32.20
C GLU A 510 -11.69 4.91 31.76
N VAL A 511 -11.27 5.73 32.72
CA VAL A 511 -10.76 7.08 32.53
C VAL A 511 -9.23 7.06 32.59
N VAL A 512 -8.59 7.68 31.62
CA VAL A 512 -7.13 7.80 31.55
C VAL A 512 -6.73 9.26 31.73
N LEU A 513 -5.84 9.53 32.69
CA LEU A 513 -5.33 10.86 32.97
C LEU A 513 -3.88 10.99 32.50
N HIS A 514 -3.52 12.19 32.00
CA HIS A 514 -2.14 12.52 31.66
C HIS A 514 -1.22 12.49 32.90
N PRO A 515 0.07 12.17 32.73
CA PRO A 515 1.06 12.31 33.80
C PRO A 515 1.37 13.78 34.08
N PHE A 516 1.42 14.15 35.36
CA PHE A 516 1.83 15.48 35.84
C PHE A 516 3.02 15.35 36.80
N GLY A 517 3.72 16.46 37.05
CA GLY A 517 4.86 16.48 37.98
C GLY A 517 4.51 16.93 39.39
N ILE A 518 3.31 17.50 39.57
CA ILE A 518 2.71 17.78 40.87
C ILE A 518 2.40 16.46 41.59
N ASP A 519 2.44 16.47 42.93
CA ASP A 519 2.07 15.32 43.78
C ASP A 519 0.80 14.62 43.28
N ASN A 520 0.93 13.34 42.93
CA ASN A 520 -0.13 12.51 42.38
C ASN A 520 -1.36 12.44 43.28
N ALA A 521 -1.15 12.47 44.60
CA ALA A 521 -2.25 12.51 45.56
C ALA A 521 -3.16 13.73 45.33
N ARG A 522 -2.58 14.85 44.85
CA ARG A 522 -3.31 16.06 44.51
C ARG A 522 -4.13 15.90 43.23
N LEU A 523 -3.57 15.29 42.18
CA LEU A 523 -4.32 15.01 40.93
C LEU A 523 -5.53 14.12 41.23
N ILE A 524 -5.33 13.03 41.97
CA ILE A 524 -6.41 12.10 42.34
C ILE A 524 -7.45 12.81 43.21
N LYS A 525 -7.02 13.58 44.22
CA LYS A 525 -7.93 14.35 45.07
C LYS A 525 -8.75 15.37 44.29
N GLN A 526 -8.13 16.07 43.34
CA GLN A 526 -8.83 17.03 42.46
C GLN A 526 -9.84 16.31 41.57
N PHE A 527 -9.46 15.20 40.93
CA PHE A 527 -10.35 14.39 40.12
C PHE A 527 -11.56 13.90 40.91
N SER A 528 -11.36 13.31 42.09
CA SER A 528 -12.47 12.87 42.96
C SER A 528 -13.35 14.03 43.42
N HIS A 529 -12.78 15.21 43.68
CA HIS A 529 -13.54 16.38 44.08
C HIS A 529 -14.41 16.92 42.94
N LEU A 530 -13.84 17.04 41.73
CA LEU A 530 -14.56 17.44 40.51
C LEU A 530 -15.80 16.57 40.27
N LEU A 531 -15.63 15.25 40.38
CA LEU A 531 -16.74 14.31 40.21
C LEU A 531 -17.84 14.52 41.27
N LYS A 532 -17.47 14.64 42.54
CA LYS A 532 -18.40 14.89 43.66
C LYS A 532 -19.16 16.20 43.51
N GLU A 533 -18.49 17.28 43.14
CA GLU A 533 -19.12 18.60 42.93
C GLU A 533 -20.15 18.58 41.80
N ASN A 534 -19.93 17.74 40.79
CA ASN A 534 -20.87 17.52 39.69
C ASN A 534 -21.93 16.44 39.98
N GLY A 535 -22.02 15.95 41.22
CA GLY A 535 -23.03 14.98 41.66
C GLY A 535 -22.84 13.58 41.06
N VAL A 536 -21.61 13.21 40.70
CA VAL A 536 -21.24 11.85 40.31
C VAL A 536 -20.98 11.02 41.56
N ASP A 537 -21.56 9.82 41.63
CA ASP A 537 -21.22 8.85 42.68
C ASP A 537 -19.81 8.30 42.42
N ILE A 538 -18.99 8.30 43.46
CA ILE A 538 -17.60 7.81 43.39
C ILE A 538 -17.33 6.73 44.45
N SER A 539 -18.39 6.12 44.99
CA SER A 539 -18.27 5.04 45.99
C SER A 539 -17.49 3.84 45.47
N ASP A 540 -17.50 3.61 44.15
CA ASP A 540 -16.81 2.52 43.45
C ASP A 540 -15.55 2.97 42.68
N LEU A 541 -15.09 4.22 42.87
CA LEU A 541 -13.93 4.76 42.17
C LEU A 541 -12.65 4.01 42.55
N ASN A 542 -12.01 3.37 41.57
CA ASN A 542 -10.77 2.63 41.73
C ASN A 542 -9.67 3.23 40.85
N VAL A 543 -8.59 3.72 41.46
CA VAL A 543 -7.51 4.43 40.76
C VAL A 543 -6.21 3.62 40.83
N ARG A 544 -5.52 3.50 39.70
CA ARG A 544 -4.23 2.83 39.56
C ARG A 544 -3.26 3.71 38.79
N GLN A 545 -2.08 3.93 39.37
CA GLN A 545 -1.02 4.69 38.75
C GLN A 545 0.20 3.80 38.54
N TYR A 546 0.83 3.93 37.37
CA TYR A 546 2.04 3.20 37.02
C TYR A 546 3.28 4.10 37.14
N GLU A 547 4.46 3.48 37.22
CA GLU A 547 5.75 4.17 37.35
C GLU A 547 6.01 5.19 36.22
N THR A 548 5.40 5.00 35.05
CA THR A 548 5.49 5.92 33.91
C THR A 548 4.71 7.23 34.12
N GLY A 549 3.88 7.30 35.17
CA GLY A 549 3.08 8.46 35.57
C GLY A 549 1.66 8.46 35.04
N ILE A 550 1.32 7.61 34.05
CA ILE A 550 -0.07 7.48 33.56
C ILE A 550 -0.97 6.95 34.68
N THR A 551 -2.16 7.52 34.79
CA THR A 551 -3.14 7.14 35.81
C THR A 551 -4.40 6.65 35.12
N PHE A 552 -4.86 5.48 35.54
CA PHE A 552 -6.11 4.87 35.12
C PHE A 552 -7.11 4.88 36.27
N ALA A 553 -8.38 5.14 35.97
CA ALA A 553 -9.46 5.14 36.95
C ALA A 553 -10.67 4.38 36.39
N SER A 554 -11.20 3.43 37.15
CA SER A 554 -12.45 2.71 36.89
C SER A 554 -13.53 3.22 37.81
N LEU A 555 -14.72 3.49 37.28
CA LEU A 555 -15.94 3.82 38.04
C LEU A 555 -17.19 3.59 37.20
N TRP A 556 -18.33 3.43 37.86
CA TRP A 556 -19.64 3.42 37.23
C TRP A 556 -20.04 4.84 36.84
N GLY A 557 -20.42 5.00 35.57
CA GLY A 557 -20.69 6.29 34.97
C GLY A 557 -22.06 6.37 34.31
N ASN A 558 -22.50 7.60 34.06
CA ASN A 558 -23.62 7.91 33.17
C ASN A 558 -23.33 9.24 32.43
N ARG A 559 -24.31 9.81 31.73
CA ARG A 559 -24.13 11.09 31.02
C ARG A 559 -23.69 12.26 31.92
N LYS A 560 -23.98 12.24 33.23
CA LYS A 560 -23.46 13.25 34.17
C LYS A 560 -21.95 13.15 34.34
N LEU A 561 -21.40 11.93 34.39
CA LEU A 561 -19.95 11.72 34.45
C LEU A 561 -19.26 12.29 33.20
N LEU A 562 -19.78 11.97 32.01
CA LEU A 562 -19.21 12.50 30.76
C LEU A 562 -19.19 14.03 30.77
N LYS A 563 -20.32 14.65 31.12
CA LYS A 563 -20.45 16.11 31.22
C LYS A 563 -19.53 16.72 32.28
N ALA A 564 -19.33 16.05 33.42
CA ALA A 564 -18.41 16.51 34.46
C ALA A 564 -16.95 16.56 33.98
N LEU A 565 -16.59 15.70 33.02
CA LEU A 565 -15.24 15.58 32.49
C LEU A 565 -14.98 16.36 31.20
N GLU A 566 -16.01 16.95 30.59
CA GLU A 566 -15.88 17.80 29.39
C GLU A 566 -14.95 19.00 29.67
N GLY A 567 -13.83 19.08 28.97
CA GLY A 567 -12.86 20.15 29.16
C GLY A 567 -11.96 20.01 30.40
N TYR A 568 -12.01 18.89 31.11
CA TYR A 568 -11.08 18.59 32.21
C TYR A 568 -9.67 18.42 31.64
N ASN A 569 -8.75 19.37 31.83
CA ASN A 569 -7.44 19.36 31.17
C ASN A 569 -6.58 18.11 31.49
N PRO A 570 -6.60 17.56 32.71
CA PRO A 570 -5.91 16.30 33.01
C PRO A 570 -6.48 15.07 32.30
N LEU A 571 -7.73 15.10 31.80
CA LEU A 571 -8.31 14.00 31.04
C LEU A 571 -7.57 13.81 29.72
N ARG A 572 -7.03 12.61 29.53
CA ARG A 572 -6.42 12.19 28.27
C ARG A 572 -7.43 11.55 27.34
N THR A 573 -8.13 10.54 27.85
CA THR A 573 -9.16 9.80 27.11
C THR A 573 -10.02 9.01 28.09
N LEU A 574 -11.18 8.54 27.65
CA LEU A 574 -12.01 7.59 28.37
C LEU A 574 -12.67 6.62 27.39
N HIS A 575 -13.00 5.42 27.85
CA HIS A 575 -13.73 4.42 27.08
C HIS A 575 -14.53 3.50 28.00
N THR A 576 -15.53 2.80 27.47
CA THR A 576 -16.32 1.83 28.25
C THR A 576 -15.46 0.63 28.65
N LEU A 577 -15.61 0.16 29.89
CA LEU A 577 -14.97 -1.03 30.44
C LEU A 577 -16.03 -2.07 30.83
N GLN A 578 -17.08 -2.20 30.02
CA GLN A 578 -18.20 -3.10 30.31
C GLN A 578 -17.78 -4.55 30.04
N PHE A 579 -18.03 -5.47 30.97
CA PHE A 579 -17.84 -6.90 30.72
C PHE A 579 -19.11 -7.55 30.14
N ARG A 580 -20.30 -6.96 30.40
CA ARG A 580 -21.65 -7.34 29.89
C ARG A 580 -22.10 -8.79 30.17
N ASN A 581 -21.28 -9.58 30.88
CA ASN A 581 -21.36 -11.01 31.19
C ASN A 581 -20.72 -11.94 30.15
N LEU A 582 -20.32 -13.13 30.63
CA LEU A 582 -19.85 -14.21 29.75
C LEU A 582 -20.98 -14.64 28.82
N PRO A 583 -20.68 -14.99 27.55
CA PRO A 583 -21.70 -15.49 26.64
C PRO A 583 -22.41 -16.67 27.30
N ILE A 584 -23.74 -16.59 27.43
CA ILE A 584 -24.54 -17.73 27.90
C ILE A 584 -24.21 -18.87 26.94
N VAL A 585 -23.60 -19.94 27.46
CA VAL A 585 -23.35 -21.16 26.72
C VAL A 585 -24.73 -21.73 26.39
N ARG A 586 -25.30 -21.36 25.22
CA ARG A 586 -26.60 -21.84 24.70
C ARG A 586 -26.50 -23.30 24.23
N GLY A 587 -25.72 -24.10 24.92
CA GLY A 587 -25.42 -25.46 24.54
C GLY A 587 -26.43 -26.42 25.12
N SER A 588 -27.00 -27.25 24.24
CA SER A 588 -27.72 -28.43 24.70
C SER A 588 -26.71 -29.41 25.30
N SER A 589 -26.96 -29.87 26.54
CA SER A 589 -26.28 -31.07 27.04
C SER A 589 -26.79 -32.27 26.26
N VAL A 590 -25.87 -33.07 25.74
CA VAL A 590 -26.18 -34.25 24.95
C VAL A 590 -25.41 -35.45 25.48
N ASN A 591 -26.10 -36.58 25.63
CA ASN A 591 -25.50 -37.86 25.97
C ASN A 591 -24.59 -38.38 24.84
N GLY A 592 -23.64 -39.24 25.19
CA GLY A 592 -22.70 -39.84 24.23
C GLY A 592 -21.42 -39.06 24.04
N GLY A 593 -21.07 -38.18 24.99
CA GLY A 593 -19.71 -37.67 25.15
C GLY A 593 -18.73 -38.76 25.58
N PRO A 594 -17.41 -38.52 25.43
CA PRO A 594 -16.40 -39.43 25.95
C PRO A 594 -16.41 -39.43 27.49
N THR A 595 -15.97 -40.51 28.10
CA THR A 595 -15.86 -40.67 29.55
C THR A 595 -14.55 -40.08 30.08
N PRO A 596 -14.51 -39.63 31.35
CA PRO A 596 -13.30 -39.07 31.96
C PRO A 596 -12.11 -40.05 31.98
N PRO A 597 -10.87 -39.54 31.90
CA PRO A 597 -9.69 -40.38 32.06
C PRO A 597 -9.55 -40.90 33.49
N SER A 598 -8.91 -42.06 33.66
CA SER A 598 -8.47 -42.50 34.99
C SER A 598 -7.34 -41.60 35.48
N PHE A 599 -7.41 -41.13 36.73
CA PHE A 599 -6.35 -40.30 37.31
C PHE A 599 -5.10 -41.14 37.57
N VAL A 600 -3.99 -40.78 36.92
CA VAL A 600 -2.69 -41.46 37.08
C VAL A 600 -1.58 -40.53 37.58
N GLY A 601 -1.81 -39.21 37.64
CA GLY A 601 -0.86 -38.23 38.18
C GLY A 601 -0.85 -36.89 37.42
N LYS A 602 -0.38 -35.82 38.10
CA LYS A 602 -0.27 -34.47 37.53
C LYS A 602 0.83 -34.39 36.46
N SER A 603 0.59 -33.64 35.39
CA SER A 603 1.64 -33.29 34.42
C SER A 603 2.60 -32.25 35.02
N LYS A 604 3.87 -32.26 34.58
CA LYS A 604 4.84 -31.21 34.89
C LYS A 604 4.68 -29.97 34.00
N ILE A 605 3.97 -30.11 32.89
CA ILE A 605 3.68 -29.02 31.96
C ILE A 605 2.45 -28.28 32.48
N VAL A 606 2.61 -27.02 32.87
CA VAL A 606 1.55 -26.25 33.54
C VAL A 606 1.07 -25.11 32.65
N VAL A 607 -0.25 -25.02 32.48
CA VAL A 607 -0.93 -23.86 31.89
C VAL A 607 -1.58 -23.08 33.02
N GLY A 608 -1.27 -21.78 33.12
CA GLY A 608 -2.00 -20.87 33.97
C GLY A 608 -3.30 -20.44 33.30
N MET A 609 -4.39 -20.34 34.04
CA MET A 609 -5.67 -19.93 33.50
C MET A 609 -6.28 -18.85 34.37
N PHE A 610 -6.66 -17.72 33.78
CA PHE A 610 -7.38 -16.65 34.45
C PHE A 610 -8.84 -16.64 33.97
N ASP A 611 -9.77 -16.91 34.89
CA ASP A 611 -11.21 -17.01 34.59
C ASP A 611 -12.06 -16.81 35.86
N GLY A 612 -13.34 -17.17 35.79
CA GLY A 612 -14.33 -17.18 36.86
C GLY A 612 -14.12 -18.12 38.03
N GLY A 613 -13.10 -18.98 37.97
CA GLY A 613 -12.95 -20.16 38.82
C GLY A 613 -13.37 -21.44 38.09
N VAL A 614 -13.23 -22.59 38.76
CA VAL A 614 -13.52 -23.91 38.18
C VAL A 614 -14.11 -24.84 39.23
N ASP A 615 -14.99 -25.75 38.80
CA ASP A 615 -15.43 -26.87 39.63
C ASP A 615 -14.41 -28.01 39.55
N THR A 616 -13.50 -28.05 40.52
CA THR A 616 -12.47 -29.11 40.61
C THR A 616 -13.06 -30.49 40.97
N SER A 617 -14.33 -30.57 41.36
CA SER A 617 -15.02 -31.84 41.63
C SER A 617 -15.55 -32.49 40.35
N ASN A 618 -15.66 -31.73 39.25
CA ASN A 618 -16.06 -32.25 37.95
C ASN A 618 -15.18 -33.45 37.55
N PRO A 619 -15.78 -34.57 37.12
CA PRO A 619 -15.05 -35.82 36.93
C PRO A 619 -13.98 -35.74 35.83
N TYR A 620 -14.13 -34.82 34.87
CA TYR A 620 -13.13 -34.57 33.82
C TYR A 620 -11.93 -33.75 34.31
N LEU A 621 -12.09 -32.99 35.39
CA LEU A 621 -11.04 -32.10 35.93
C LEU A 621 -10.35 -32.68 37.17
N LYS A 622 -10.99 -33.62 37.86
CA LYS A 622 -10.57 -34.17 39.15
C LYS A 622 -9.11 -34.67 39.10
N GLY A 623 -8.25 -34.00 39.86
CA GLY A 623 -6.82 -34.29 39.98
C GLY A 623 -5.93 -33.63 38.91
N TYR A 624 -6.49 -33.12 37.81
CA TYR A 624 -5.79 -32.47 36.70
C TYR A 624 -5.86 -30.93 36.74
N VAL A 625 -6.68 -30.37 37.62
CA VAL A 625 -6.86 -28.92 37.80
C VAL A 625 -6.83 -28.57 39.28
N ASP A 626 -6.07 -27.53 39.66
CA ASP A 626 -6.23 -26.85 40.95
C ASP A 626 -6.80 -25.44 40.71
N ASN A 627 -7.59 -24.94 41.66
CA ASN A 627 -8.13 -23.59 41.66
C ASN A 627 -7.53 -22.76 42.81
N THR A 628 -7.19 -21.51 42.54
CA THR A 628 -6.74 -20.53 43.54
C THR A 628 -7.53 -19.25 43.38
N ASP A 629 -8.03 -18.68 44.48
CA ASP A 629 -8.75 -17.41 44.45
C ASP A 629 -7.77 -16.23 44.39
N GLY A 630 -7.83 -15.48 43.28
CA GLY A 630 -7.06 -14.25 43.08
C GLY A 630 -7.80 -12.98 43.50
N VAL A 631 -9.13 -13.05 43.62
CA VAL A 631 -10.00 -11.93 44.03
C VAL A 631 -10.87 -12.30 45.24
N ARG A 632 -11.31 -11.28 45.99
CA ARG A 632 -12.26 -11.43 47.11
C ARG A 632 -13.69 -11.47 46.57
N GLY A 633 -14.62 -12.02 47.34
CA GLY A 633 -16.03 -12.16 46.96
C GLY A 633 -16.42 -13.60 46.61
N VAL A 634 -17.72 -13.82 46.46
CA VAL A 634 -18.29 -15.16 46.22
C VAL A 634 -18.13 -15.54 44.74
N PRO A 635 -17.72 -16.78 44.42
CA PRO A 635 -17.73 -17.27 43.04
C PRO A 635 -19.16 -17.30 42.48
N LEU A 636 -19.34 -16.79 41.25
CA LEU A 636 -20.61 -16.87 40.54
C LEU A 636 -20.67 -18.19 39.75
N ALA A 637 -21.80 -18.89 39.85
CA ALA A 637 -21.96 -20.23 39.27
C ALA A 637 -21.73 -20.25 37.74
N GLU A 638 -22.22 -19.24 37.02
CA GLU A 638 -22.01 -19.09 35.57
C GLU A 638 -20.53 -18.92 35.18
N PHE A 639 -19.76 -18.19 35.99
CA PHE A 639 -18.35 -17.94 35.75
C PHE A 639 -17.51 -19.18 36.08
N VAL A 640 -17.88 -19.92 37.13
CA VAL A 640 -17.28 -21.21 37.47
C VAL A 640 -17.59 -22.25 36.39
N ASP A 641 -18.81 -22.26 35.86
CA ASP A 641 -19.24 -23.16 34.79
C ASP A 641 -18.50 -22.88 33.47
N HIS A 642 -18.34 -21.60 33.10
CA HIS A 642 -17.50 -21.19 31.98
C HIS A 642 -16.05 -21.64 32.17
N GLY A 643 -15.44 -21.29 33.31
CA GLY A 643 -14.06 -21.68 33.59
C GLY A 643 -13.87 -23.20 33.60
N THR A 644 -14.85 -23.97 34.09
CA THR A 644 -14.81 -25.45 34.04
C THR A 644 -14.67 -25.95 32.61
N LYS A 645 -15.45 -25.39 31.67
CA LYS A 645 -15.37 -25.73 30.24
C LYS A 645 -14.06 -25.28 29.58
N VAL A 646 -13.58 -24.09 29.91
CA VAL A 646 -12.29 -23.56 29.45
C VAL A 646 -11.14 -24.46 29.92
N ALA A 647 -11.12 -24.87 31.19
CA ALA A 647 -10.13 -25.81 31.72
C ALA A 647 -10.20 -27.17 31.00
N GLY A 648 -11.41 -27.66 30.72
CA GLY A 648 -11.61 -28.86 29.89
C GLY A 648 -11.01 -28.70 28.48
N ALA A 649 -11.20 -27.55 27.84
CA ALA A 649 -10.61 -27.26 26.53
C ALA A 649 -9.07 -27.18 26.58
N ILE A 650 -8.47 -26.67 27.67
CA ILE A 650 -7.00 -26.71 27.86
C ILE A 650 -6.49 -28.15 28.01
N LEU A 651 -7.23 -29.01 28.71
CA LEU A 651 -6.80 -30.39 28.97
C LEU A 651 -6.95 -31.30 27.74
N TYR A 652 -8.05 -31.15 27.00
CA TYR A 652 -8.49 -32.13 26.00
C TYR A 652 -8.70 -31.56 24.58
N GLY A 653 -8.66 -30.24 24.41
CA GLY A 653 -9.11 -29.60 23.18
C GLY A 653 -10.60 -29.83 22.88
N PRO A 654 -11.05 -29.56 21.64
CA PRO A 654 -12.41 -29.85 21.19
C PRO A 654 -12.74 -31.34 21.29
N LEU A 655 -13.82 -31.72 21.98
CA LEU A 655 -14.20 -33.12 22.09
C LEU A 655 -14.70 -33.73 20.77
N ASN A 656 -14.87 -32.91 19.72
CA ASN A 656 -15.21 -33.35 18.36
C ASN A 656 -14.23 -34.40 17.82
N GLN A 657 -12.98 -34.38 18.27
CA GLN A 657 -11.92 -35.29 17.81
C GLN A 657 -12.01 -36.69 18.44
N TYR A 658 -12.79 -36.88 19.50
CA TYR A 658 -12.90 -38.17 20.17
C TYR A 658 -14.16 -38.93 19.74
N PRO A 659 -14.06 -40.27 19.54
CA PRO A 659 -15.24 -41.10 19.31
C PRO A 659 -16.22 -41.00 20.49
N ASN A 660 -17.52 -41.02 20.20
CA ASN A 660 -18.55 -41.06 21.23
C ASN A 660 -18.35 -42.27 22.17
N ALA A 661 -18.60 -42.08 23.47
CA ALA A 661 -18.43 -43.09 24.52
C ALA A 661 -17.01 -43.68 24.67
N SER A 662 -16.00 -43.14 23.98
CA SER A 662 -14.59 -43.49 24.24
C SER A 662 -14.14 -42.96 25.60
N GLN A 663 -13.04 -43.50 26.15
CA GLN A 663 -12.39 -42.90 27.32
C GLN A 663 -11.40 -41.83 26.85
N LEU A 664 -11.44 -40.65 27.47
CA LEU A 664 -10.46 -39.61 27.18
C LEU A 664 -9.05 -40.06 27.58
N PRO A 665 -8.02 -39.65 26.83
CA PRO A 665 -6.64 -39.89 27.23
C PRO A 665 -6.28 -39.08 28.47
N ARG A 666 -5.19 -39.48 29.13
CA ARG A 666 -4.56 -38.65 30.17
C ARG A 666 -4.14 -37.30 29.56
N PRO A 667 -4.47 -36.16 30.18
CA PRO A 667 -3.98 -34.86 29.74
C PRO A 667 -2.45 -34.75 29.79
N ASP A 668 -1.87 -34.18 28.73
CA ASP A 668 -0.44 -33.86 28.64
C ASP A 668 -0.06 -32.62 29.47
N VAL A 669 -1.04 -31.81 29.85
CA VAL A 669 -0.87 -30.59 30.63
C VAL A 669 -1.65 -30.65 31.93
N TYR A 670 -1.25 -29.80 32.86
CA TYR A 670 -1.89 -29.58 34.13
C TYR A 670 -2.36 -28.12 34.20
N VAL A 671 -3.59 -27.88 34.67
CA VAL A 671 -4.14 -26.52 34.72
C VAL A 671 -4.07 -25.98 36.14
N LYS A 672 -3.46 -24.80 36.28
CA LYS A 672 -3.56 -23.99 37.49
C LYS A 672 -4.51 -22.84 37.21
N SER A 673 -5.76 -23.00 37.66
CA SER A 673 -6.81 -21.99 37.55
C SER A 673 -6.64 -20.93 38.64
N PHE A 674 -6.76 -19.67 38.23
CA PHE A 674 -6.77 -18.50 39.09
C PHE A 674 -8.10 -17.78 38.88
N ARG A 675 -8.95 -17.75 39.92
CA ARG A 675 -10.20 -17.02 39.88
C ARG A 675 -9.92 -15.52 39.96
N VAL A 676 -10.32 -14.79 38.92
CA VAL A 676 -10.12 -13.33 38.80
C VAL A 676 -11.43 -12.55 38.67
N LEU A 677 -12.57 -13.25 38.58
CA LEU A 677 -13.91 -12.66 38.59
C LEU A 677 -14.65 -13.03 39.87
N ALA A 678 -15.45 -12.08 40.37
CA ALA A 678 -16.29 -12.24 41.55
C ALA A 678 -17.53 -11.34 41.42
N ASP A 679 -18.56 -11.61 42.23
CA ASP A 679 -19.66 -10.69 42.44
C ASP A 679 -19.16 -9.40 43.13
N ASP A 680 -19.43 -8.24 42.54
CA ASP A 680 -18.96 -6.93 42.99
C ASP A 680 -20.11 -5.94 43.28
N SER A 681 -21.32 -6.43 43.59
CA SER A 681 -22.54 -5.67 43.90
C SER A 681 -23.20 -4.93 42.73
N HIS A 682 -22.54 -4.86 41.58
CA HIS A 682 -23.13 -4.48 40.30
C HIS A 682 -23.28 -5.74 39.43
N SER A 683 -24.22 -5.76 38.49
CA SER A 683 -24.40 -6.90 37.58
C SER A 683 -23.28 -7.05 36.54
N ASP A 684 -22.15 -6.35 36.71
CA ASP A 684 -21.02 -6.25 35.78
C ASP A 684 -19.69 -6.11 36.58
N PRO A 685 -18.85 -7.16 36.64
CA PRO A 685 -17.64 -7.19 37.45
C PRO A 685 -16.60 -6.11 37.10
N ASP A 686 -15.98 -5.49 38.11
CA ASP A 686 -14.85 -4.59 37.94
C ASP A 686 -13.59 -5.36 37.52
N LEU A 687 -13.23 -5.21 36.24
CA LEU A 687 -12.03 -5.82 35.68
C LEU A 687 -10.74 -5.30 36.32
N TYR A 688 -10.74 -4.22 37.11
CA TYR A 688 -9.54 -3.78 37.83
C TYR A 688 -9.09 -4.79 38.87
N ALA A 689 -10.03 -5.43 39.58
CA ALA A 689 -9.70 -6.50 40.51
C ALA A 689 -9.05 -7.69 39.78
N ALA A 690 -9.54 -8.00 38.58
CA ALA A 690 -8.95 -9.05 37.73
C ALA A 690 -7.53 -8.68 37.28
N ILE A 691 -7.32 -7.45 36.80
CA ILE A 691 -6.00 -6.96 36.39
C ILE A 691 -5.03 -6.96 37.59
N ASP A 692 -5.45 -6.47 38.76
CA ASP A 692 -4.64 -6.47 39.98
C ASP A 692 -4.22 -7.89 40.38
N ALA A 693 -5.14 -8.85 40.29
CA ALA A 693 -4.86 -10.25 40.55
C ALA A 693 -3.81 -10.80 39.57
N ILE A 694 -3.95 -10.51 38.26
CA ILE A 694 -2.99 -10.93 37.23
C ILE A 694 -1.60 -10.32 37.51
N GLU A 695 -1.51 -9.03 37.84
CA GLU A 695 -0.27 -8.33 38.19
C GLU A 695 0.42 -8.93 39.42
N SER A 696 -0.35 -9.46 40.37
CA SER A 696 0.17 -10.13 41.56
C SER A 696 0.58 -11.58 41.29
N ILE A 697 -0.22 -12.33 40.52
CA ILE A 697 -0.08 -13.78 40.34
C ILE A 697 1.07 -14.13 39.40
N VAL A 698 1.22 -13.43 38.28
CA VAL A 698 2.24 -13.78 37.27
C VAL A 698 3.67 -13.73 37.84
N PRO A 699 4.09 -12.67 38.58
CA PRO A 699 5.43 -12.63 39.17
C PRO A 699 5.69 -13.72 40.23
N GLN A 700 4.64 -14.18 40.92
CA GLN A 700 4.72 -15.21 41.96
C GLN A 700 4.81 -16.63 41.40
N ASN A 701 4.39 -16.85 40.15
CA ASN A 701 4.30 -18.17 39.53
C ASN A 701 5.31 -18.35 38.38
N LYS A 702 6.60 -18.09 38.64
CA LYS A 702 7.68 -18.07 37.63
C LYS A 702 7.85 -19.34 36.79
N SER A 703 7.36 -20.48 37.28
CA SER A 703 7.39 -21.77 36.58
C SER A 703 6.35 -21.87 35.45
N ILE A 704 5.28 -21.08 35.52
CA ILE A 704 4.24 -21.03 34.48
C ILE A 704 4.72 -20.08 33.38
N LYS A 705 4.79 -20.58 32.15
CA LYS A 705 5.27 -19.82 30.98
C LYS A 705 4.16 -19.43 30.01
N VAL A 706 3.00 -20.07 30.10
CA VAL A 706 1.85 -19.80 29.24
C VAL A 706 0.61 -19.61 30.10
N TYR A 707 -0.12 -18.54 29.82
CA TYR A 707 -1.36 -18.18 30.48
C TYR A 707 -2.48 -18.07 29.44
N ASN A 708 -3.60 -18.75 29.69
CA ASN A 708 -4.84 -18.52 28.94
C ASN A 708 -5.69 -17.47 29.65
N LEU A 709 -6.24 -16.55 28.86
CA LEU A 709 -7.19 -15.54 29.30
C LEU A 709 -8.42 -15.55 28.37
N SER A 710 -9.52 -16.12 28.85
CA SER A 710 -10.79 -16.20 28.12
C SER A 710 -11.81 -15.15 28.59
N VAL A 711 -11.33 -14.06 29.18
CA VAL A 711 -12.13 -12.98 29.78
C VAL A 711 -11.55 -11.61 29.38
N GLY A 712 -12.41 -10.64 29.08
CA GLY A 712 -12.04 -9.29 28.67
C GLY A 712 -13.26 -8.38 28.55
N PRO A 713 -13.09 -7.04 28.52
CA PRO A 713 -14.18 -6.11 28.29
C PRO A 713 -14.79 -6.29 26.89
N ASP A 714 -16.10 -6.07 26.79
CA ASP A 714 -16.79 -5.94 25.51
C ASP A 714 -16.58 -4.54 24.92
N GLY A 715 -16.45 -4.50 23.60
CA GLY A 715 -16.23 -3.29 22.81
C GLY A 715 -14.90 -3.32 22.07
N PRO A 716 -14.87 -2.74 20.85
CA PRO A 716 -13.66 -2.72 20.03
C PRO A 716 -12.57 -1.87 20.68
N ILE A 717 -11.32 -2.30 20.57
CA ILE A 717 -10.21 -1.38 20.82
C ILE A 717 -10.04 -0.45 19.62
N LEU A 718 -10.14 0.85 19.85
CA LEU A 718 -9.86 1.88 18.84
C LEU A 718 -8.36 2.17 18.79
N ASP A 719 -7.86 2.66 17.67
CA ASP A 719 -6.42 2.85 17.43
C ASP A 719 -5.76 3.79 18.47
N ASP A 720 -6.52 4.74 19.04
CA ASP A 720 -6.07 5.67 20.07
C ASP A 720 -6.46 5.26 21.50
N ALA A 721 -7.15 4.13 21.68
CA ALA A 721 -7.59 3.66 22.99
C ALA A 721 -6.43 3.09 23.81
N ILE A 722 -6.42 3.40 25.11
CA ILE A 722 -5.37 2.97 26.03
C ILE A 722 -6.03 2.13 27.11
N SER A 723 -5.98 0.81 26.94
CA SER A 723 -6.50 -0.13 27.93
C SER A 723 -5.45 -0.45 29.00
N ARG A 724 -5.81 -0.30 30.28
CA ARG A 724 -5.01 -0.79 31.40
C ARG A 724 -4.77 -2.29 31.28
N PHE A 725 -5.79 -3.04 30.84
CA PHE A 725 -5.72 -4.50 30.75
C PHE A 725 -4.64 -4.94 29.76
N THR A 726 -4.66 -4.40 28.54
CA THR A 726 -3.62 -4.73 27.54
C THR A 726 -2.25 -4.29 28.03
N TYR A 727 -2.12 -3.07 28.56
CA TYR A 727 -0.85 -2.55 29.05
C TYR A 727 -0.23 -3.41 30.16
N SER A 728 -1.04 -3.86 31.10
CA SER A 728 -0.61 -4.72 32.20
C SER A 728 -0.08 -6.06 31.68
N CYS A 729 -0.87 -6.74 30.84
CA CYS A 729 -0.48 -8.03 30.28
C CYS A 729 0.78 -7.93 29.39
N ASP A 730 0.89 -6.91 28.54
CA ASP A 730 2.08 -6.69 27.71
C ASP A 730 3.33 -6.42 28.54
N THR A 731 3.20 -5.63 29.62
CA THR A 731 4.30 -5.34 30.55
C THR A 731 4.75 -6.61 31.26
N LEU A 732 3.81 -7.45 31.72
CA LEU A 732 4.11 -8.73 32.35
C LEU A 732 4.77 -9.70 31.38
N ALA A 733 4.28 -9.79 30.14
CA ALA A 733 4.87 -10.62 29.08
C ALA A 733 6.33 -10.22 28.82
N ALA A 734 6.59 -8.92 28.62
CA ALA A 734 7.93 -8.40 28.38
C ALA A 734 8.88 -8.61 29.56
N LYS A 735 8.41 -8.35 30.80
CA LYS A 735 9.22 -8.42 32.02
C LYS A 735 9.51 -9.85 32.46
N HIS A 736 8.55 -10.76 32.33
CA HIS A 736 8.64 -12.12 32.86
C HIS A 736 8.88 -13.21 31.80
N GLY A 737 8.84 -12.84 30.51
CA GLY A 737 9.03 -13.79 29.41
C GLY A 737 7.95 -14.87 29.41
N VAL A 738 6.70 -14.45 29.56
CA VAL A 738 5.51 -15.32 29.54
C VAL A 738 4.68 -15.04 28.30
N LEU A 739 3.95 -16.05 27.83
CA LEU A 739 3.04 -15.95 26.71
C LEU A 739 1.59 -15.93 27.21
N PHE A 740 0.85 -14.88 26.87
CA PHE A 740 -0.60 -14.84 27.04
C PHE A 740 -1.29 -15.26 25.73
N CYS A 741 -2.25 -16.18 25.84
CA CYS A 741 -3.18 -16.52 24.78
C CYS A 741 -4.56 -16.00 25.19
N ASN A 742 -5.11 -15.08 24.41
CA ASN A 742 -6.35 -14.37 24.75
C ASN A 742 -7.41 -14.61 23.68
N ALA A 743 -8.64 -14.89 24.11
CA ALA A 743 -9.79 -14.89 23.24
C ALA A 743 -10.03 -13.47 22.67
N VAL A 744 -10.35 -13.36 21.37
CA VAL A 744 -10.42 -12.04 20.69
C VAL A 744 -11.71 -11.26 20.88
N GLY A 745 -12.72 -11.89 21.47
CA GLY A 745 -14.07 -11.34 21.59
C GLY A 745 -15.06 -12.02 20.65
N ASN A 746 -16.34 -11.88 20.97
CA ASN A 746 -17.45 -12.58 20.28
C ASN A 746 -18.44 -11.60 19.61
N SER A 747 -17.97 -10.39 19.25
CA SER A 747 -18.79 -9.31 18.69
C SER A 747 -18.60 -9.11 17.17
N GLY A 748 -17.96 -10.08 16.49
CA GLY A 748 -17.59 -10.01 15.07
C GLY A 748 -18.73 -9.93 14.06
N GLU A 749 -19.99 -10.04 14.50
CA GLU A 749 -21.19 -9.83 13.66
C GLU A 749 -21.65 -8.36 13.63
N LEU A 750 -21.11 -7.49 14.49
CA LEU A 750 -21.53 -6.09 14.62
C LEU A 750 -20.94 -5.14 13.53
N GLY A 751 -20.34 -5.69 12.47
CA GLY A 751 -19.72 -4.94 11.36
C GLY A 751 -18.28 -4.52 11.61
N GLU A 752 -17.65 -3.83 10.64
CA GLU A 752 -16.20 -3.49 10.68
C GLU A 752 -15.79 -2.55 11.81
N GLU A 753 -16.68 -1.67 12.27
CA GLU A 753 -16.37 -0.72 13.34
C GLU A 753 -16.43 -1.37 14.73
N TYR A 754 -17.44 -2.21 14.97
CA TYR A 754 -17.77 -2.77 16.30
C TYR A 754 -17.36 -4.24 16.48
N GLY A 755 -17.10 -4.96 15.38
CA GLY A 755 -16.64 -6.35 15.36
C GLY A 755 -15.12 -6.51 15.44
N ARG A 756 -14.41 -5.41 15.72
CA ARG A 756 -12.95 -5.41 15.88
C ARG A 756 -12.52 -6.16 17.15
N ILE A 757 -11.24 -6.50 17.15
CA ILE A 757 -10.50 -7.07 18.26
C ILE A 757 -10.77 -6.32 19.58
N GLN A 758 -10.87 -7.06 20.69
CA GLN A 758 -11.16 -6.51 22.02
C GLN A 758 -9.94 -6.58 22.94
N ALA A 759 -9.87 -5.73 23.97
CA ALA A 759 -8.80 -5.80 24.96
C ALA A 759 -8.93 -7.08 25.82
N PRO A 760 -7.84 -7.70 26.30
CA PRO A 760 -6.44 -7.39 26.00
C PRO A 760 -5.88 -8.20 24.81
N SER A 761 -6.73 -8.80 23.98
CA SER A 761 -6.31 -9.68 22.88
C SER A 761 -5.53 -8.96 21.77
N ASP A 762 -5.58 -7.64 21.79
CA ASP A 762 -4.83 -6.72 20.95
C ASP A 762 -3.39 -6.49 21.40
N MET A 763 -2.93 -7.15 22.46
CA MET A 763 -1.55 -7.09 22.93
C MET A 763 -0.50 -7.40 21.85
N VAL A 764 0.68 -6.80 22.03
CA VAL A 764 1.80 -6.96 21.08
C VAL A 764 2.76 -8.08 21.46
N ASN A 765 2.82 -8.50 22.73
CA ASN A 765 3.74 -9.54 23.20
C ASN A 765 3.07 -10.92 23.37
N GLY A 766 1.76 -11.04 23.17
CA GLY A 766 1.06 -12.32 23.22
C GLY A 766 0.25 -12.62 21.96
N LEU A 767 -0.71 -13.54 22.08
CA LEU A 767 -1.54 -14.05 21.00
C LEU A 767 -3.01 -13.71 21.25
N GLY A 768 -3.63 -13.02 20.30
CA GLY A 768 -5.08 -12.94 20.15
C GLY A 768 -5.54 -14.13 19.30
N VAL A 769 -6.37 -14.98 19.87
CA VAL A 769 -6.84 -16.22 19.27
C VAL A 769 -8.29 -16.07 18.81
N GLY A 770 -8.48 -16.09 17.49
CA GLY A 770 -9.80 -16.14 16.88
C GLY A 770 -10.37 -17.55 16.79
N ALA A 771 -11.66 -17.64 16.46
CA ALA A 771 -12.35 -18.90 16.25
C ALA A 771 -12.69 -19.10 14.77
N TYR A 772 -12.45 -20.31 14.26
CA TYR A 772 -12.99 -20.75 12.97
C TYR A 772 -14.09 -21.80 13.16
N THR A 773 -14.91 -21.95 12.11
CA THR A 773 -15.92 -23.00 11.96
C THR A 773 -15.77 -23.68 10.60
N GLN A 774 -16.44 -24.81 10.39
CA GLN A 774 -16.44 -25.52 9.12
C GLN A 774 -17.87 -25.63 8.59
N ARG A 775 -18.10 -25.27 7.33
CA ARG A 775 -19.38 -25.42 6.64
C ARG A 775 -19.16 -26.07 5.27
N LYS A 776 -19.81 -27.21 5.02
CA LYS A 776 -19.68 -27.98 3.76
C LYS A 776 -18.23 -28.25 3.35
N GLY A 777 -17.37 -28.58 4.34
CA GLY A 777 -15.95 -28.84 4.12
C GLY A 777 -15.07 -27.61 3.90
N LYS A 778 -15.63 -26.39 3.94
CA LYS A 778 -14.86 -25.14 3.90
C LYS A 778 -14.67 -24.58 5.30
N VAL A 779 -13.44 -24.20 5.62
CA VAL A 779 -13.11 -23.45 6.84
C VAL A 779 -13.55 -22.00 6.63
N LEU A 780 -14.18 -21.39 7.64
CA LEU A 780 -14.60 -20.00 7.64
C LEU A 780 -14.34 -19.40 9.02
N ARG A 781 -14.18 -18.08 9.11
CA ARG A 781 -14.17 -17.38 10.41
C ARG A 781 -15.51 -17.68 11.09
N ALA A 782 -15.50 -18.00 12.37
CA ALA A 782 -16.75 -18.11 13.11
C ALA A 782 -17.40 -16.72 13.14
N PRO A 783 -18.68 -16.57 12.75
CA PRO A 783 -19.30 -15.24 12.57
C PRO A 783 -19.14 -14.29 13.76
N TYR A 784 -19.26 -14.81 14.98
CA TYR A 784 -19.08 -14.05 16.22
C TYR A 784 -17.62 -13.66 16.49
N SER A 785 -16.61 -14.36 15.95
CA SER A 785 -15.21 -14.12 16.32
C SER A 785 -14.77 -12.73 15.87
N CYS A 786 -14.37 -11.86 16.80
CA CYS A 786 -13.81 -10.56 16.43
C CYS A 786 -12.60 -10.69 15.49
N PHE A 787 -12.36 -9.66 14.69
CA PHE A 787 -11.32 -9.64 13.66
C PHE A 787 -10.50 -8.34 13.72
N GLY A 788 -9.41 -8.28 12.95
CA GLY A 788 -8.51 -7.14 12.92
C GLY A 788 -9.09 -5.88 12.28
N PRO A 789 -8.33 -4.78 12.25
CA PRO A 789 -6.93 -4.70 12.66
C PRO A 789 -6.75 -4.59 14.19
N GLY A 790 -5.59 -5.06 14.67
CA GLY A 790 -5.08 -4.79 16.00
C GLY A 790 -4.46 -3.39 16.13
N ARG A 791 -3.83 -3.13 17.28
CA ARG A 791 -3.14 -1.85 17.54
C ARG A 791 -1.80 -1.74 16.81
N GLU A 792 -1.27 -0.53 16.75
CA GLU A 792 0.08 -0.28 16.23
C GLU A 792 1.13 -1.13 16.97
N GLY A 793 1.94 -1.87 16.19
CA GLY A 793 2.96 -2.77 16.72
C GLY A 793 2.53 -4.23 16.88
N ASN A 794 1.27 -4.55 16.58
CA ASN A 794 0.82 -5.88 16.18
C ASN A 794 -0.53 -5.76 15.45
N LYS A 795 -0.51 -5.16 14.25
CA LYS A 795 -1.73 -4.82 13.51
C LYS A 795 -2.45 -6.04 12.95
N LEU A 796 -1.72 -7.08 12.57
CA LEU A 796 -2.33 -8.31 12.08
C LEU A 796 -2.93 -9.10 13.25
N LYS A 797 -4.25 -8.97 13.43
CA LYS A 797 -5.03 -9.68 14.43
C LYS A 797 -6.28 -10.32 13.79
N PRO A 798 -6.84 -11.43 14.32
CA PRO A 798 -6.22 -12.32 15.34
C PRO A 798 -4.82 -12.75 14.90
N ASP A 799 -3.93 -13.16 15.81
CA ASP A 799 -2.62 -13.66 15.37
C ASP A 799 -2.80 -15.05 14.72
N ILE A 800 -3.68 -15.87 15.27
CA ILE A 800 -3.99 -17.24 14.84
C ILE A 800 -5.45 -17.57 15.15
N VAL A 801 -6.04 -18.52 14.41
CA VAL A 801 -7.37 -19.05 14.71
C VAL A 801 -7.33 -20.53 15.06
N ALA A 802 -8.16 -20.95 16.02
CA ALA A 802 -8.37 -22.36 16.36
C ALA A 802 -9.86 -22.72 16.25
N PHE A 803 -10.19 -24.01 16.29
CA PHE A 803 -11.57 -24.45 16.14
C PHE A 803 -12.38 -24.02 17.37
N GLY A 804 -13.26 -23.05 17.18
CA GLY A 804 -14.18 -22.56 18.21
C GLY A 804 -15.65 -22.88 17.90
N GLY A 805 -15.95 -23.41 16.70
CA GLY A 805 -17.28 -23.82 16.29
C GLY A 805 -18.27 -22.67 16.06
N CYS A 806 -19.50 -23.00 15.69
CA CYS A 806 -20.66 -22.11 15.66
C CYS A 806 -21.96 -22.92 15.81
N ASP A 807 -23.13 -22.29 15.84
CA ASP A 807 -24.43 -22.97 16.01
C ASP A 807 -24.67 -24.14 15.02
N GLN A 808 -24.10 -24.06 13.81
CA GLN A 808 -24.23 -25.13 12.80
C GLN A 808 -23.20 -26.26 12.97
N THR A 809 -22.02 -25.93 13.46
CA THR A 809 -20.89 -26.85 13.64
C THR A 809 -20.27 -26.55 15.00
N PRO A 810 -20.92 -27.00 16.10
CA PRO A 810 -20.54 -26.59 17.44
C PRO A 810 -19.24 -27.25 17.88
N VAL A 811 -18.49 -26.54 18.73
CA VAL A 811 -17.42 -27.15 19.52
C VAL A 811 -18.06 -28.01 20.61
N HIS A 812 -17.54 -29.22 20.81
CA HIS A 812 -17.97 -30.13 21.86
C HIS A 812 -17.07 -29.92 23.09
N LEU A 813 -17.67 -29.64 24.24
CA LEU A 813 -17.00 -29.35 25.51
C LEU A 813 -17.40 -30.39 26.55
N ILE A 814 -16.64 -30.46 27.65
CA ILE A 814 -16.95 -31.38 28.77
C ILE A 814 -18.33 -31.06 29.38
N GLY A 815 -19.06 -32.11 29.75
CA GLY A 815 -20.31 -32.00 30.53
C GLY A 815 -20.06 -31.94 32.03
N SER A 816 -21.14 -31.71 32.80
CA SER A 816 -21.11 -31.76 34.26
C SER A 816 -21.07 -33.18 34.79
N THR A 817 -21.61 -34.15 34.04
CA THR A 817 -21.60 -35.57 34.39
C THR A 817 -20.77 -36.38 33.39
N ALA A 818 -20.27 -37.55 33.81
CA ALA A 818 -19.48 -38.42 32.95
C ALA A 818 -20.33 -38.98 31.79
N GLY A 819 -19.82 -38.85 30.56
CA GLY A 819 -20.50 -39.27 29.34
C GLY A 819 -21.41 -38.22 28.71
N GLU A 820 -21.52 -37.03 29.31
CA GLU A 820 -22.18 -35.87 28.72
C GLU A 820 -21.17 -34.97 27.98
N LYS A 821 -21.66 -34.28 26.95
CA LYS A 821 -20.95 -33.19 26.28
C LYS A 821 -21.86 -31.99 26.07
N ILE A 822 -21.26 -30.80 26.07
CA ILE A 822 -21.94 -29.54 25.79
C ILE A 822 -21.57 -29.08 24.39
N LEU A 823 -22.57 -28.72 23.58
CA LEU A 823 -22.38 -28.17 22.23
C LEU A 823 -22.36 -26.64 22.31
N SER A 824 -21.30 -25.96 21.86
CA SER A 824 -21.24 -24.50 21.96
C SER A 824 -20.47 -23.84 20.82
N GLY A 825 -20.25 -22.53 20.92
CA GLY A 825 -19.36 -21.74 20.09
C GLY A 825 -18.75 -20.62 20.92
N GLY A 826 -17.46 -20.33 20.74
CA GLY A 826 -16.83 -19.18 21.37
C GLY A 826 -15.31 -19.12 21.19
N THR A 827 -14.78 -17.91 21.08
CA THR A 827 -13.32 -17.67 21.10
C THR A 827 -12.69 -18.10 22.43
N SER A 828 -13.46 -18.05 23.52
CA SER A 828 -13.11 -18.58 24.85
C SER A 828 -12.76 -20.07 24.87
N PHE A 829 -13.16 -20.84 23.85
CA PHE A 829 -12.84 -22.26 23.71
C PHE A 829 -11.78 -22.54 22.63
N ALA A 830 -11.48 -21.56 21.77
CA ALA A 830 -10.40 -21.62 20.80
C ALA A 830 -9.04 -21.25 21.44
N SER A 831 -9.00 -20.16 22.23
CA SER A 831 -7.78 -19.69 22.93
C SER A 831 -7.10 -20.76 23.81
N PRO A 832 -7.85 -21.55 24.61
CA PRO A 832 -7.31 -22.67 25.40
C PRO A 832 -6.44 -23.65 24.64
N VAL A 833 -6.82 -23.97 23.40
CA VAL A 833 -6.12 -24.96 22.56
C VAL A 833 -4.74 -24.43 22.15
N VAL A 834 -4.67 -23.14 21.81
CA VAL A 834 -3.39 -22.48 21.49
C VAL A 834 -2.51 -22.39 22.74
N ALA A 835 -3.09 -22.09 23.91
CA ALA A 835 -2.36 -22.06 25.19
C ALA A 835 -1.79 -23.44 25.55
N GLN A 836 -2.57 -24.51 25.35
CA GLN A 836 -2.14 -25.89 25.51
C GLN A 836 -0.92 -26.19 24.63
N TYR A 837 -0.99 -25.87 23.34
CA TYR A 837 0.10 -26.15 22.39
C TYR A 837 1.36 -25.38 22.75
N GLY A 838 1.24 -24.08 23.08
CA GLY A 838 2.36 -23.27 23.54
C GLY A 838 3.05 -23.87 24.78
N ALA A 839 2.28 -24.32 25.77
CA ALA A 839 2.83 -24.94 26.98
C ALA A 839 3.50 -26.28 26.69
N MET A 840 2.92 -27.09 25.81
CA MET A 840 3.49 -28.38 25.40
C MET A 840 4.79 -28.21 24.62
N LEU A 841 4.88 -27.22 23.72
CA LEU A 841 6.13 -26.90 22.99
C LEU A 841 7.26 -26.58 23.98
N ILE A 842 6.99 -25.73 24.98
CA ILE A 842 7.97 -25.38 26.01
C ILE A 842 8.30 -26.60 26.88
N GLY A 843 7.27 -27.25 27.42
CA GLY A 843 7.40 -28.32 28.40
C GLY A 843 8.04 -29.61 27.87
N LYS A 844 7.77 -29.97 26.61
CA LYS A 844 8.36 -31.16 25.97
C LYS A 844 9.78 -30.91 25.44
N SER A 845 10.23 -29.65 25.35
CA SER A 845 11.54 -29.30 24.75
C SER A 845 12.75 -29.39 25.67
N ASN A 846 12.55 -29.71 26.96
CA ASN A 846 13.61 -29.67 27.98
C ASN A 846 14.40 -28.34 28.02
N GLY A 847 13.71 -27.21 27.78
CA GLY A 847 14.30 -25.87 27.84
C GLY A 847 14.90 -25.36 26.54
N ALA A 848 14.81 -26.12 25.44
CA ALA A 848 15.22 -25.65 24.12
C ALA A 848 14.28 -24.59 23.52
N ILE A 849 13.01 -24.60 23.91
CA ILE A 849 11.97 -23.66 23.45
C ILE A 849 11.49 -22.82 24.64
N ASP A 850 11.63 -21.50 24.53
CA ASP A 850 11.05 -20.54 25.46
C ASP A 850 9.69 -20.00 24.97
N ALA A 851 9.05 -19.13 25.76
CA ALA A 851 7.73 -18.59 25.44
C ALA A 851 7.71 -17.76 24.14
N LEU A 852 8.78 -17.01 23.85
CA LEU A 852 8.90 -16.21 22.62
C LEU A 852 9.06 -17.12 21.39
N THR A 853 9.87 -18.17 21.53
CA THR A 853 10.08 -19.18 20.48
C THR A 853 8.82 -20.00 20.22
N ALA A 854 8.08 -20.39 21.28
CA ALA A 854 6.79 -21.05 21.15
C ALA A 854 5.77 -20.17 20.39
N ARG A 855 5.72 -18.87 20.70
CA ARG A 855 4.90 -17.90 19.93
C ARG A 855 5.29 -17.91 18.45
N ALA A 856 6.58 -17.82 18.14
CA ALA A 856 7.06 -17.81 16.76
C ALA A 856 6.72 -19.13 16.02
N MET A 857 6.88 -20.28 16.68
CA MET A 857 6.58 -21.60 16.10
C MET A 857 5.09 -21.78 15.80
N LEU A 858 4.21 -21.40 16.73
CA LEU A 858 2.75 -21.45 16.52
C LEU A 858 2.34 -20.65 15.27
N LEU A 859 2.88 -19.44 15.11
CA LEU A 859 2.58 -18.59 13.96
C LEU A 859 3.25 -19.04 12.65
N HIS A 860 4.42 -19.66 12.75
CA HIS A 860 5.15 -20.18 11.58
C HIS A 860 4.45 -21.39 10.93
N SER A 861 3.91 -22.25 11.78
CA SER A 861 3.24 -23.49 11.39
C SER A 861 1.75 -23.30 11.08
N ALA A 862 1.20 -22.09 11.26
CA ALA A 862 -0.19 -21.80 10.95
C ALA A 862 -0.54 -22.16 9.50
N ILE A 863 -1.63 -22.91 9.32
CA ILE A 863 -2.12 -23.37 8.02
C ILE A 863 -2.86 -22.21 7.36
N LYS A 864 -2.41 -21.79 6.17
CA LYS A 864 -3.03 -20.65 5.47
C LYS A 864 -4.34 -21.06 4.81
N HIS A 865 -5.40 -20.28 5.05
CA HIS A 865 -6.74 -20.51 4.47
C HIS A 865 -6.80 -20.18 2.97
N GLU A 866 -6.08 -19.14 2.54
CA GLU A 866 -5.99 -18.71 1.14
C GLU A 866 -4.55 -18.79 0.64
N ALA A 867 -4.35 -18.76 -0.68
CA ALA A 867 -3.05 -18.98 -1.34
C ALA A 867 -1.97 -17.97 -0.92
N GLY A 868 -1.34 -18.21 0.23
CA GLY A 868 -0.14 -17.52 0.70
C GLY A 868 -0.35 -16.21 1.48
N GLN A 869 -1.56 -15.69 1.60
CA GLN A 869 -1.80 -14.36 2.18
C GLN A 869 -2.32 -14.42 3.63
N HIS A 870 -1.85 -13.47 4.44
CA HIS A 870 -2.41 -13.17 5.76
C HIS A 870 -3.77 -12.49 5.59
N SER A 871 -4.67 -12.63 6.57
CA SER A 871 -5.98 -12.00 6.53
C SER A 871 -6.28 -11.31 7.85
N ILE A 872 -6.98 -10.17 7.81
CA ILE A 872 -7.50 -9.52 9.02
C ILE A 872 -8.57 -10.37 9.73
N GLU A 873 -9.16 -11.37 9.05
CA GLU A 873 -10.15 -12.27 9.64
C GLU A 873 -9.54 -13.47 10.36
N MET A 874 -8.43 -14.00 9.85
CA MET A 874 -7.82 -15.26 10.31
C MET A 874 -6.34 -15.15 10.70
N GLY A 875 -5.77 -13.95 10.66
CA GLY A 875 -4.39 -13.71 11.03
C GLY A 875 -3.38 -14.39 10.12
N HIS A 876 -2.44 -15.08 10.77
CA HIS A 876 -1.43 -15.92 10.13
C HIS A 876 -1.99 -17.27 9.63
N GLY A 877 -3.19 -17.66 10.06
CA GLY A 877 -3.86 -18.89 9.63
C GLY A 877 -4.42 -19.71 10.79
N LEU A 878 -4.74 -20.97 10.47
CA LEU A 878 -5.30 -21.93 11.42
C LEU A 878 -4.19 -22.61 12.23
N LEU A 879 -4.46 -22.87 13.50
CA LEU A 879 -3.66 -23.78 14.31
C LEU A 879 -3.62 -25.18 13.65
N PRO A 880 -2.45 -25.82 13.51
CA PRO A 880 -2.35 -27.21 13.07
C PRO A 880 -3.16 -28.19 13.93
N GLU A 881 -3.58 -29.31 13.34
CA GLU A 881 -4.44 -30.28 14.03
C GLU A 881 -3.71 -31.00 15.18
N SER A 882 -2.38 -31.11 15.08
CA SER A 882 -1.54 -31.74 16.10
C SER A 882 -0.28 -30.92 16.40
N ILE A 883 0.30 -31.13 17.60
CA ILE A 883 1.61 -30.55 17.92
C ILE A 883 2.73 -31.18 17.08
N ASP A 884 2.55 -32.43 16.64
CA ASP A 884 3.55 -33.15 15.85
C ASP A 884 3.77 -32.48 14.49
N GLU A 885 2.73 -31.92 13.88
CA GLU A 885 2.83 -31.10 12.66
C GLU A 885 3.64 -29.80 12.86
N ILE A 886 3.72 -29.28 14.09
CA ILE A 886 4.47 -28.05 14.40
C ILE A 886 5.96 -28.34 14.53
N VAL A 887 6.31 -29.51 15.09
CA VAL A 887 7.67 -29.85 15.52
C VAL A 887 8.38 -30.82 14.58
N SER A 888 7.65 -31.46 13.67
CA SER A 888 8.21 -32.34 12.65
C SER A 888 8.59 -31.56 11.38
N CYS A 889 9.48 -32.15 10.59
CA CYS A 889 9.75 -31.72 9.22
C CYS A 889 9.24 -32.82 8.29
N GLU A 890 8.50 -32.43 7.25
CA GLU A 890 8.22 -33.34 6.14
C GLU A 890 9.52 -33.66 5.41
N ASP A 891 9.57 -34.76 4.64
CA ASP A 891 10.78 -35.17 3.90
C ASP A 891 11.45 -33.97 3.21
N LYS A 892 10.67 -33.20 2.44
CA LYS A 892 11.15 -32.07 1.62
C LYS A 892 11.50 -30.79 2.40
N THR A 893 11.41 -30.77 3.72
CA THR A 893 11.65 -29.55 4.51
C THR A 893 12.70 -29.73 5.59
N TYR A 894 13.28 -28.62 6.03
CA TYR A 894 13.93 -28.53 7.32
C TYR A 894 13.65 -27.15 7.93
N THR A 895 13.60 -27.10 9.26
CA THR A 895 13.31 -25.88 10.01
C THR A 895 14.46 -25.55 10.95
N LEU A 896 14.94 -24.31 10.90
CA LEU A 896 15.93 -23.75 11.81
C LEU A 896 15.23 -22.92 12.89
N LEU A 897 15.73 -23.04 14.11
CA LEU A 897 15.27 -22.29 15.26
C LEU A 897 16.45 -21.55 15.88
N TYR A 898 16.33 -20.22 15.97
CA TYR A 898 17.30 -19.37 16.64
C TYR A 898 16.59 -18.49 17.66
N GLN A 899 17.19 -18.32 18.84
CA GLN A 899 16.72 -17.41 19.87
C GLN A 899 17.90 -16.59 20.40
N GLY A 900 17.68 -15.32 20.71
CA GLY A 900 18.78 -14.46 21.17
C GLY A 900 18.39 -13.02 21.49
N GLU A 901 19.42 -12.20 21.75
CA GLU A 901 19.31 -10.77 22.03
C GLU A 901 20.20 -9.98 21.07
N LEU A 902 19.67 -8.89 20.52
CA LEU A 902 20.38 -8.00 19.61
C LEU A 902 20.46 -6.58 20.14
N LEU A 903 21.63 -5.95 20.08
CA LEU A 903 21.75 -4.53 20.41
C LEU A 903 20.98 -3.69 19.38
N SER A 904 20.23 -2.69 19.87
CA SER A 904 19.47 -1.77 19.01
C SER A 904 20.37 -1.09 17.97
N GLY A 905 19.96 -1.10 16.69
CA GLY A 905 20.73 -0.57 15.57
C GLY A 905 21.86 -1.49 15.07
N LYS A 906 22.00 -2.71 15.63
CA LYS A 906 22.87 -3.78 15.11
C LYS A 906 22.04 -4.83 14.39
N TYR A 907 22.73 -5.79 13.77
CA TYR A 907 22.13 -6.92 13.08
C TYR A 907 22.76 -8.24 13.52
N ALA A 908 22.00 -9.33 13.45
CA ALA A 908 22.53 -10.69 13.47
C ALA A 908 22.52 -11.25 12.05
N GLU A 909 23.55 -12.02 11.70
CA GLU A 909 23.65 -12.77 10.46
C GLU A 909 23.52 -14.26 10.76
N PHE A 910 22.63 -14.93 10.01
CA PHE A 910 22.38 -16.36 10.09
C PHE A 910 22.72 -16.99 8.75
N LYS A 911 23.59 -18.00 8.77
CA LYS A 911 23.83 -18.84 7.59
C LYS A 911 22.66 -19.80 7.43
N ILE A 912 22.12 -19.89 6.22
CA ILE A 912 21.10 -20.88 5.88
C ILE A 912 21.81 -22.09 5.28
N PRO A 913 21.75 -23.28 5.92
CA PRO A 913 22.34 -24.51 5.39
C PRO A 913 21.82 -24.83 3.99
N TRP A 914 22.69 -24.82 3.00
CA TRP A 914 22.31 -25.06 1.61
C TRP A 914 23.12 -26.20 1.03
N ILE A 915 22.45 -27.33 0.73
CA ILE A 915 23.08 -28.51 0.13
C ILE A 915 22.80 -28.59 -1.37
N ASN A 916 23.62 -29.33 -2.10
CA ASN A 916 23.55 -29.43 -3.57
C ASN A 916 22.25 -30.08 -4.06
N GLU A 917 21.55 -30.82 -3.22
CA GLU A 917 20.26 -31.43 -3.54
C GLU A 917 19.13 -30.39 -3.64
N ILE A 918 19.32 -29.18 -3.10
CA ILE A 918 18.42 -28.04 -3.28
C ILE A 918 18.85 -27.27 -4.54
N GLN A 919 18.80 -27.87 -5.74
CA GLN A 919 19.24 -27.21 -6.97
C GLN A 919 18.22 -27.15 -8.11
N GLU A 920 17.09 -27.87 -8.02
CA GLU A 920 16.19 -28.05 -9.16
C GLU A 920 14.76 -27.54 -8.94
N GLY A 921 14.48 -26.29 -9.34
CA GLY A 921 13.13 -25.70 -9.28
C GLY A 921 13.10 -24.46 -8.39
N LYS A 922 11.91 -24.07 -7.93
CA LYS A 922 11.73 -22.94 -7.00
C LYS A 922 11.64 -23.45 -5.56
N ALA A 923 12.71 -23.29 -4.78
CA ALA A 923 12.67 -23.50 -3.34
C ALA A 923 11.79 -22.44 -2.66
N THR A 924 11.09 -22.85 -1.60
CA THR A 924 10.34 -21.95 -0.74
C THR A 924 11.15 -21.70 0.52
N ILE A 925 11.33 -20.43 0.88
CA ILE A 925 11.93 -19.99 2.13
C ILE A 925 10.83 -19.28 2.91
N ARG A 926 10.49 -19.79 4.08
CA ARG A 926 9.53 -19.18 5.00
C ARG A 926 10.28 -18.76 6.25
N TRP A 927 9.98 -17.59 6.79
CA TRP A 927 10.47 -17.21 8.10
C TRP A 927 9.40 -16.53 8.94
N THR A 928 9.53 -16.70 10.26
CA THR A 928 8.80 -15.98 11.28
C THR A 928 9.80 -15.45 12.29
N VAL A 929 9.88 -14.14 12.46
CA VAL A 929 10.64 -13.50 13.54
C VAL A 929 9.67 -12.90 14.52
N ALA A 930 9.65 -13.39 15.75
CA ALA A 930 8.92 -12.77 16.86
C ALA A 930 9.90 -12.01 17.75
N VAL A 931 9.51 -10.83 18.21
CA VAL A 931 10.27 -10.03 19.18
C VAL A 931 9.50 -9.82 20.46
N LEU A 932 10.24 -9.73 21.56
CA LEU A 932 9.68 -9.31 22.85
C LEU A 932 10.07 -7.85 23.07
N THR A 933 9.08 -6.96 23.14
CA THR A 933 9.27 -5.51 23.20
C THR A 933 8.67 -4.90 24.45
N GLU A 934 9.35 -3.92 25.05
CA GLU A 934 8.72 -3.04 26.03
C GLU A 934 7.66 -2.19 25.33
N VAL A 935 6.64 -1.76 26.09
CA VAL A 935 5.50 -1.00 25.56
C VAL A 935 5.40 0.40 26.17
N ASP A 936 4.82 1.34 25.43
CA ASP A 936 4.58 2.72 25.87
C ASP A 936 3.10 3.10 25.75
N ALA A 937 2.35 2.92 26.83
CA ALA A 937 0.94 3.34 26.91
C ALA A 937 0.76 4.87 26.72
N HIS A 938 1.82 5.67 26.87
CA HIS A 938 1.72 7.11 26.62
C HIS A 938 1.65 7.43 25.12
N SER A 939 2.00 6.52 24.23
CA SER A 939 1.93 6.74 22.79
C SER A 939 1.36 5.50 22.12
N PRO A 940 0.03 5.29 22.11
CA PRO A 940 -0.60 4.18 21.38
C PRO A 940 -0.17 4.12 19.91
N ASP A 941 0.08 5.27 19.28
CA ASP A 941 0.58 5.33 17.89
C ASP A 941 2.04 4.86 17.75
N ASP A 942 2.82 4.83 18.84
CA ASP A 942 4.19 4.32 18.96
C ASP A 942 4.31 3.27 20.08
N TYR A 943 3.30 2.40 20.22
CA TYR A 943 3.13 1.54 21.39
C TYR A 943 4.31 0.58 21.63
N THR A 944 4.90 0.03 20.57
CA THR A 944 6.11 -0.81 20.66
C THR A 944 7.37 0.05 20.75
N SER A 945 8.30 -0.32 21.62
CA SER A 945 9.61 0.36 21.74
C SER A 945 10.69 -0.23 20.82
N SER A 946 10.48 -1.44 20.31
CA SER A 946 11.41 -2.14 19.42
C SER A 946 10.67 -3.06 18.45
N SER A 947 11.33 -3.33 17.32
CA SER A 947 10.90 -4.30 16.31
C SER A 947 12.13 -4.72 15.50
N VAL A 948 11.96 -5.45 14.41
CA VAL A 948 13.03 -5.91 13.54
C VAL A 948 12.69 -5.69 12.07
N VAL A 949 13.72 -5.60 11.24
CA VAL A 949 13.59 -5.74 9.79
C VAL A 949 14.43 -6.93 9.35
N THR A 950 13.85 -7.75 8.49
CA THR A 950 14.49 -8.97 7.99
C THR A 950 15.01 -8.78 6.57
N ALA A 951 16.21 -9.30 6.28
CA ALA A 951 16.77 -9.31 4.94
C ALA A 951 17.31 -10.70 4.58
N PHE A 952 16.86 -11.24 3.45
CA PHE A 952 17.34 -12.49 2.88
C PHE A 952 18.23 -12.20 1.69
N TYR A 953 19.42 -12.80 1.71
CA TYR A 953 20.44 -12.66 0.70
C TYR A 953 20.69 -14.02 0.06
N PRO A 954 20.20 -14.25 -1.18
CA PRO A 954 20.33 -15.57 -1.82
C PRO A 954 21.77 -15.89 -2.22
N ASN A 955 22.62 -14.89 -2.45
CA ASN A 955 24.03 -15.08 -2.76
C ASN A 955 24.89 -14.13 -1.92
N SER A 956 25.58 -14.67 -0.92
CA SER A 956 26.44 -13.88 -0.02
C SER A 956 27.68 -13.30 -0.68
N HIS A 957 28.02 -13.74 -1.90
CA HIS A 957 29.15 -13.22 -2.67
C HIS A 957 28.76 -12.12 -3.66
N LYS A 958 27.47 -11.84 -3.86
CA LYS A 958 27.00 -10.91 -4.90
C LYS A 958 26.67 -9.54 -4.30
N TYR A 959 27.39 -8.50 -4.72
CA TYR A 959 27.27 -7.13 -4.20
C TYR A 959 26.95 -6.13 -5.29
N ASN A 960 26.25 -5.06 -4.92
CA ASN A 960 26.12 -3.89 -5.77
C ASN A 960 27.36 -2.99 -5.63
N PHE A 961 27.90 -2.55 -6.76
CA PHE A 961 28.87 -1.47 -6.86
C PHE A 961 28.19 -0.24 -7.43
N LYS A 962 28.50 0.94 -6.89
CA LYS A 962 27.91 2.23 -7.29
C LYS A 962 29.00 3.23 -7.65
N ASN A 963 28.86 3.94 -8.76
CA ASN A 963 29.71 5.09 -9.08
C ASN A 963 29.08 6.41 -8.64
N ASP A 964 29.85 7.50 -8.75
CA ASP A 964 29.41 8.84 -8.40
C ASP A 964 28.30 9.39 -9.33
N GLU A 965 28.08 8.76 -10.49
CA GLU A 965 26.98 9.06 -11.43
C GLU A 965 25.68 8.30 -11.10
N GLY A 966 25.67 7.50 -10.02
CA GLY A 966 24.51 6.73 -9.58
C GLY A 966 24.19 5.48 -10.43
N LYS A 967 25.13 5.02 -11.27
CA LYS A 967 25.03 3.73 -11.95
C LYS A 967 25.31 2.61 -10.94
N VAL A 968 24.49 1.56 -10.97
CA VAL A 968 24.59 0.40 -10.08
C VAL A 968 24.93 -0.84 -10.90
N MET A 969 25.85 -1.67 -10.39
CA MET A 969 26.27 -2.91 -11.04
C MET A 969 26.39 -4.04 -10.03
N GLY A 970 25.69 -5.15 -10.26
CA GLY A 970 25.81 -6.35 -9.43
C GLY A 970 27.01 -7.21 -9.84
N VAL A 971 27.92 -7.50 -8.90
CA VAL A 971 29.18 -8.21 -9.15
C VAL A 971 29.32 -9.37 -8.16
N ASP A 972 29.68 -10.56 -8.65
CA ASP A 972 30.01 -11.71 -7.80
C ASP A 972 31.48 -11.68 -7.41
N THR A 973 31.71 -11.39 -6.14
CA THR A 973 33.05 -11.20 -5.55
C THR A 973 33.88 -12.48 -5.46
N SER A 974 33.25 -13.66 -5.58
CA SER A 974 33.96 -14.94 -5.54
C SER A 974 34.67 -15.29 -6.85
N ILE A 975 34.23 -14.73 -7.98
CA ILE A 975 34.70 -15.12 -9.32
C ILE A 975 35.15 -13.94 -10.20
N GLN A 976 34.81 -12.70 -9.87
CA GLN A 976 35.08 -11.53 -10.72
C GLN A 976 36.16 -10.58 -10.14
N LEU A 977 37.27 -11.13 -9.62
CA LEU A 977 38.34 -10.36 -8.95
C LEU A 977 38.97 -9.27 -9.84
N ALA A 978 39.20 -9.54 -11.12
CA ALA A 978 39.77 -8.56 -12.06
C ALA A 978 38.83 -7.36 -12.27
N MET A 979 37.53 -7.63 -12.39
CA MET A 979 36.49 -6.62 -12.54
C MET A 979 36.38 -5.73 -11.30
N ILE A 980 36.48 -6.31 -10.10
CA ILE A 980 36.45 -5.56 -8.84
C ILE A 980 37.63 -4.59 -8.75
N LYS A 981 38.84 -5.04 -9.12
CA LYS A 981 40.03 -4.17 -9.15
C LYS A 981 39.82 -2.99 -10.11
N ALA A 982 39.26 -3.24 -11.29
CA ALA A 982 38.95 -2.20 -12.27
C ALA A 982 37.87 -1.21 -11.75
N LEU A 983 36.82 -1.72 -11.13
CA LEU A 983 35.74 -0.88 -10.55
C LEU A 983 36.26 0.01 -9.42
N ARG A 984 37.05 -0.53 -8.49
CA ARG A 984 37.65 0.25 -7.40
C ARG A 984 38.63 1.30 -7.91
N ALA A 985 39.42 0.98 -8.93
CA ALA A 985 40.34 1.93 -9.56
C ALA A 985 39.61 3.09 -10.26
N THR A 986 38.36 2.87 -10.69
CA THR A 986 37.51 3.87 -11.34
C THR A 986 36.54 4.56 -10.36
N GLY A 987 36.78 4.45 -9.05
CA GLY A 987 36.03 5.17 -8.02
C GLY A 987 34.72 4.54 -7.59
N TRP A 988 34.38 3.33 -8.07
CA TRP A 988 33.15 2.65 -7.66
C TRP A 988 33.23 2.15 -6.21
N LYS A 989 32.15 2.34 -5.45
CA LYS A 989 32.00 1.91 -4.06
C LYS A 989 31.10 0.68 -3.97
N GLN A 990 31.55 -0.32 -3.24
CA GLN A 990 30.77 -1.53 -2.94
C GLN A 990 29.77 -1.24 -1.82
N ASP A 991 28.54 -1.74 -1.95
CA ASP A 991 27.57 -1.72 -0.85
C ASP A 991 28.05 -2.58 0.34
N ASN A 992 27.63 -2.21 1.55
CA ASN A 992 28.05 -2.91 2.78
C ASN A 992 27.51 -4.34 2.88
N PHE A 993 26.39 -4.63 2.22
CA PHE A 993 25.72 -5.94 2.24
C PHE A 993 25.57 -6.50 0.83
N PRO A 994 25.45 -7.84 0.69
CA PRO A 994 25.11 -8.46 -0.58
C PRO A 994 23.75 -7.95 -1.11
N ILE A 995 23.42 -8.29 -2.34
CA ILE A 995 22.12 -7.96 -2.92
C ILE A 995 21.04 -8.77 -2.19
N SER A 996 20.14 -8.09 -1.46
CA SER A 996 18.98 -8.72 -0.85
C SER A 996 17.85 -8.91 -1.85
N GLU A 997 17.04 -9.94 -1.64
CA GLU A 997 15.79 -10.16 -2.38
C GLU A 997 14.55 -10.08 -1.47
N SER A 998 14.74 -9.65 -0.23
CA SER A 998 13.66 -9.27 0.67
C SER A 998 13.90 -7.88 1.26
N GLY A 999 12.81 -7.21 1.62
CA GLY A 999 12.82 -5.88 2.21
C GLY A 999 12.01 -4.87 1.38
N PRO A 1000 11.60 -3.76 2.01
CA PRO A 1000 10.86 -2.71 1.34
C PRO A 1000 11.70 -2.04 0.26
N THR A 1001 11.05 -1.48 -0.75
CA THR A 1001 11.74 -0.67 -1.76
C THR A 1001 12.51 0.47 -1.08
N PRO A 1002 13.70 0.87 -1.58
CA PRO A 1002 14.52 1.92 -0.96
C PRO A 1002 13.83 3.29 -0.77
N TYR A 1003 12.64 3.46 -1.34
CA TYR A 1003 11.88 4.70 -1.39
C TYR A 1003 10.49 4.59 -0.73
N ALA A 1004 10.21 3.50 -0.01
CA ALA A 1004 8.95 3.35 0.71
C ALA A 1004 8.79 4.44 1.79
N THR A 1005 7.65 5.09 1.79
CA THR A 1005 7.24 6.06 2.83
C THR A 1005 7.03 5.35 4.16
N GLU A 1006 7.09 6.09 5.27
CA GLU A 1006 6.81 5.51 6.60
C GLU A 1006 5.40 4.91 6.68
N GLY A 1007 4.41 5.48 5.97
CA GLY A 1007 3.08 4.90 5.85
C GLY A 1007 3.09 3.55 5.14
N GLU A 1008 3.73 3.43 3.97
CA GLU A 1008 3.87 2.16 3.24
C GLU A 1008 4.62 1.11 4.08
N LEU A 1009 5.66 1.50 4.80
CA LEU A 1009 6.40 0.62 5.69
C LEU A 1009 5.54 0.11 6.87
N ARG A 1010 4.67 0.97 7.43
CA ARG A 1010 3.71 0.56 8.46
C ARG A 1010 2.65 -0.38 7.91
N SER A 1011 2.20 -0.16 6.66
CA SER A 1011 1.31 -1.09 5.96
C SER A 1011 1.96 -2.44 5.70
N ASP A 1012 3.29 -2.49 5.51
CA ASP A 1012 4.10 -3.73 5.47
C ASP A 1012 4.57 -4.18 6.87
N LEU A 1013 3.88 -3.76 7.93
CA LEU A 1013 4.04 -4.23 9.31
C LEU A 1013 5.43 -3.99 9.93
N LYS A 1014 6.21 -2.99 9.47
CA LYS A 1014 7.59 -2.70 9.95
C LYS A 1014 7.76 -2.62 11.47
N TRP A 1015 6.75 -2.13 12.19
CA TRP A 1015 6.83 -1.95 13.64
C TRP A 1015 6.16 -3.06 14.44
N ASP A 1016 5.62 -4.07 13.74
CA ASP A 1016 4.96 -5.18 14.40
C ASP A 1016 5.98 -6.05 15.14
N SER A 1017 5.50 -6.65 16.22
CA SER A 1017 6.28 -7.59 17.03
C SER A 1017 6.55 -8.92 16.33
N VAL A 1018 5.94 -9.16 15.16
CA VAL A 1018 6.08 -10.37 14.36
C VAL A 1018 6.28 -10.02 12.89
N ASP A 1019 7.33 -10.57 12.27
CA ASP A 1019 7.53 -10.57 10.81
C ASP A 1019 7.38 -12.01 10.30
N ASN A 1020 6.32 -12.29 9.53
CA ASN A 1020 6.05 -13.61 8.94
C ASN A 1020 5.94 -13.49 7.42
N ARG A 1021 6.90 -14.08 6.69
CA ARG A 1021 6.98 -13.96 5.23
C ARG A 1021 7.32 -15.29 4.57
N VAL A 1022 6.96 -15.37 3.28
CA VAL A 1022 7.26 -16.49 2.39
C VAL A 1022 7.87 -15.94 1.11
N LEU A 1023 9.02 -16.48 0.70
CA LEU A 1023 9.70 -16.15 -0.55
C LEU A 1023 9.90 -17.43 -1.37
N ARG A 1024 9.70 -17.34 -2.69
CA ARG A 1024 10.01 -18.45 -3.62
C ARG A 1024 11.13 -18.04 -4.57
N LYS A 1025 12.20 -18.85 -4.63
CA LYS A 1025 13.38 -18.54 -5.43
C LYS A 1025 13.88 -19.76 -6.19
N PHE A 1026 14.31 -19.56 -7.44
CA PHE A 1026 14.99 -20.60 -8.20
C PHE A 1026 16.28 -21.02 -7.49
N SER A 1027 16.38 -22.29 -7.13
CA SER A 1027 17.47 -22.79 -6.29
C SER A 1027 18.86 -22.61 -6.92
N ARG A 1028 18.96 -22.63 -8.26
CA ARG A 1028 20.19 -22.33 -9.00
C ARG A 1028 20.73 -20.91 -8.77
N GLY A 1029 19.88 -19.98 -8.35
CA GLY A 1029 20.25 -18.60 -8.04
C GLY A 1029 20.68 -18.40 -6.58
N VAL A 1030 20.73 -19.46 -5.78
CA VAL A 1030 21.05 -19.43 -4.35
C VAL A 1030 22.43 -20.06 -4.13
N LYS A 1031 23.33 -19.32 -3.47
CA LYS A 1031 24.72 -19.73 -3.20
C LYS A 1031 25.16 -19.17 -1.85
N ASP A 1032 25.44 -20.04 -0.89
CA ASP A 1032 25.78 -19.66 0.48
C ASP A 1032 24.81 -18.60 1.07
N PRO A 1033 23.49 -18.88 1.08
CA PRO A 1033 22.49 -17.91 1.49
C PRO A 1033 22.64 -17.49 2.95
N ILE A 1034 22.41 -16.20 3.20
CA ILE A 1034 22.41 -15.63 4.55
C ILE A 1034 21.12 -14.86 4.81
N PHE A 1035 20.74 -14.79 6.08
CA PHE A 1035 19.58 -14.07 6.57
C PHE A 1035 20.00 -13.10 7.66
N HIS A 1036 19.52 -11.86 7.60
CA HIS A 1036 19.79 -10.84 8.61
C HIS A 1036 18.53 -10.46 9.35
N ILE A 1037 18.69 -10.24 10.66
CA ILE A 1037 17.70 -9.57 11.52
C ILE A 1037 18.33 -8.26 11.98
N HIS A 1038 17.75 -7.13 11.57
CA HIS A 1038 18.16 -5.79 12.00
C HIS A 1038 17.28 -5.31 13.14
N ALA A 1039 17.87 -5.06 14.31
CA ALA A 1039 17.12 -4.57 15.46
C ALA A 1039 16.78 -3.08 15.30
N LEU A 1040 15.48 -2.77 15.27
CA LEU A 1040 14.96 -1.41 15.23
C LEU A 1040 14.60 -0.90 16.62
N ARG A 1041 14.75 0.41 16.80
CA ARG A 1041 14.30 1.12 18.01
C ARG A 1041 13.23 2.15 17.66
N ARG A 1042 12.17 2.19 18.45
CA ARG A 1042 11.04 3.12 18.37
C ARG A 1042 10.91 3.93 19.67
N GLY A 1043 10.20 5.05 19.60
CA GLY A 1043 9.98 5.93 20.76
C GLY A 1043 11.23 6.68 21.26
N THR A 1044 10.99 7.58 22.20
CA THR A 1044 11.99 8.43 22.89
C THR A 1044 12.07 8.12 24.38
N ARG A 1045 10.97 7.71 25.03
CA ARG A 1045 10.86 7.41 26.47
C ARG A 1045 11.53 6.09 26.86
N ASN A 1046 11.20 4.99 26.19
CA ASN A 1046 11.79 3.68 26.49
C ASN A 1046 13.11 3.51 25.71
N ILE A 1047 14.21 3.41 26.45
CA ILE A 1047 15.54 3.18 25.87
C ILE A 1047 15.83 1.68 25.91
N VAL A 1048 15.27 0.95 24.94
CA VAL A 1048 15.61 -0.46 24.75
C VAL A 1048 17.03 -0.58 24.21
N LYS A 1049 17.91 -1.16 25.03
CA LYS A 1049 19.30 -1.45 24.64
C LYS A 1049 19.41 -2.71 23.81
N LYS A 1050 18.58 -3.70 24.10
CA LYS A 1050 18.59 -5.02 23.47
C LYS A 1050 17.19 -5.48 23.09
N VAL A 1051 17.04 -6.04 21.91
CA VAL A 1051 15.81 -6.64 21.39
C VAL A 1051 15.94 -8.16 21.47
N LYS A 1052 15.07 -8.79 22.26
CA LYS A 1052 14.94 -10.25 22.30
C LYS A 1052 14.18 -10.71 21.07
N TYR A 1053 14.68 -11.75 20.39
CA TYR A 1053 14.06 -12.30 19.20
C TYR A 1053 14.05 -13.83 19.22
N ALA A 1054 13.08 -14.40 18.52
CA ALA A 1054 13.07 -15.79 18.08
C ALA A 1054 12.85 -15.82 16.56
N LEU A 1055 13.65 -16.60 15.85
CA LEU A 1055 13.57 -16.83 14.41
C LEU A 1055 13.25 -18.30 14.16
N VAL A 1056 12.16 -18.54 13.44
CA VAL A 1056 11.80 -19.83 12.86
C VAL A 1056 11.94 -19.70 11.34
N LEU A 1057 12.81 -20.50 10.73
CA LEU A 1057 13.08 -20.44 9.27
C LEU A 1057 12.96 -21.83 8.66
N THR A 1058 12.03 -22.00 7.73
CA THR A 1058 11.84 -23.26 6.99
C THR A 1058 12.31 -23.10 5.56
N VAL A 1059 13.07 -24.09 5.08
CA VAL A 1059 13.40 -24.25 3.66
C VAL A 1059 12.70 -25.50 3.16
N GLU A 1060 11.99 -25.37 2.05
CA GLU A 1060 11.31 -26.45 1.34
C GLU A 1060 11.90 -26.62 -0.05
N THR A 1061 12.28 -27.86 -0.39
CA THR A 1061 12.81 -28.19 -1.72
C THR A 1061 11.69 -28.36 -2.76
N PRO A 1062 11.90 -27.96 -4.02
CA PRO A 1062 10.91 -28.06 -5.10
C PRO A 1062 10.59 -29.46 -5.65
N LYS A 1063 11.42 -30.50 -5.41
CA LYS A 1063 11.22 -31.88 -5.93
C LYS A 1063 10.76 -32.86 -4.82
N ALA A 1064 10.14 -33.97 -5.23
CA ALA A 1064 9.53 -34.96 -4.33
C ALA A 1064 10.54 -35.68 -3.38
N SER A 1065 10.00 -36.09 -2.22
CA SER A 1065 10.57 -36.81 -1.06
C SER A 1065 12.06 -37.16 -1.10
N ILE A 1066 12.91 -36.18 -0.85
CA ILE A 1066 14.23 -36.41 -0.27
C ILE A 1066 14.11 -36.14 1.22
N ASP A 1067 14.71 -36.94 2.10
CA ASP A 1067 14.82 -36.59 3.53
C ASP A 1067 15.84 -35.44 3.67
N LEU A 1068 15.35 -34.22 3.50
CA LEU A 1068 16.14 -33.00 3.48
C LEU A 1068 16.67 -32.69 4.88
N TYR A 1069 15.85 -32.92 5.91
CA TYR A 1069 16.24 -32.73 7.30
C TYR A 1069 17.50 -33.52 7.65
N SER A 1070 17.50 -34.85 7.46
CA SER A 1070 18.64 -35.69 7.83
C SER A 1070 19.89 -35.35 7.03
N ARG A 1071 19.75 -35.02 5.75
CA ARG A 1071 20.88 -34.60 4.90
C ARG A 1071 21.51 -33.30 5.39
N VAL A 1072 20.70 -32.31 5.76
CA VAL A 1072 21.18 -31.04 6.29
C VAL A 1072 21.86 -31.23 7.64
N VAL A 1073 21.26 -32.00 8.56
CA VAL A 1073 21.88 -32.29 9.87
C VAL A 1073 23.24 -33.00 9.69
N ASN A 1074 23.33 -33.96 8.77
CA ASN A 1074 24.58 -34.66 8.48
C ASN A 1074 25.65 -33.77 7.84
N ALA A 1075 25.27 -32.86 6.94
CA ALA A 1075 26.18 -31.97 6.24
C ALA A 1075 26.67 -30.80 7.12
N PHE A 1076 25.91 -30.42 8.16
CA PHE A 1076 26.21 -29.28 9.02
C PHE A 1076 26.25 -29.69 10.51
N PRO A 1077 27.38 -30.22 11.01
CA PRO A 1077 27.51 -30.76 12.37
C PRO A 1077 27.29 -29.76 13.52
N ALA A 1078 27.31 -28.45 13.23
CA ALA A 1078 27.03 -27.41 14.22
C ALA A 1078 25.53 -27.31 14.57
N LEU A 1079 24.65 -27.92 13.75
CA LEU A 1079 23.22 -27.97 14.02
C LEU A 1079 22.92 -29.02 15.08
N VAL A 1080 22.06 -28.66 16.04
CA VAL A 1080 21.63 -29.57 17.10
C VAL A 1080 20.15 -29.91 16.90
N PRO A 1081 19.80 -31.19 16.70
CA PRO A 1081 18.41 -31.62 16.68
C PRO A 1081 17.69 -31.29 17.98
N ILE A 1082 16.50 -30.68 17.90
CA ILE A 1082 15.63 -30.52 19.06
C ILE A 1082 15.03 -31.89 19.39
N LYS A 1083 15.29 -32.37 20.61
CA LYS A 1083 14.70 -33.60 21.13
C LYS A 1083 13.52 -33.25 22.03
N LEU A 1084 12.32 -33.62 21.59
CA LEU A 1084 11.15 -33.56 22.46
C LEU A 1084 11.07 -34.83 23.29
N THR A 1085 10.87 -34.69 24.60
CA THR A 1085 10.57 -35.85 25.45
C THR A 1085 9.17 -36.36 25.13
N LEU A 1086 9.10 -37.61 24.69
CA LEU A 1086 7.87 -38.38 24.68
C LEU A 1086 7.45 -38.66 26.14
N PRO A 1087 6.15 -38.64 26.47
CA PRO A 1087 5.69 -39.04 27.80
C PRO A 1087 6.12 -40.49 28.05
N VAL A 1088 6.85 -40.72 29.15
CA VAL A 1088 7.20 -42.07 29.61
C VAL A 1088 5.94 -42.72 30.16
N GLU A 1089 5.49 -43.81 29.54
CA GLU A 1089 4.51 -44.72 30.13
C GLU A 1089 5.16 -45.43 31.33
N VAL A 1090 4.98 -44.89 32.53
CA VAL A 1090 5.20 -45.65 33.75
C VAL A 1090 3.87 -46.30 34.11
N GLN A 1091 3.67 -47.55 33.68
CA GLN A 1091 2.64 -48.40 34.27
C GLN A 1091 3.00 -48.65 35.73
N VAL A 1092 2.36 -47.92 36.65
CA VAL A 1092 2.35 -48.31 38.06
C VAL A 1092 1.38 -49.49 38.16
N GLN A 1093 1.91 -50.72 38.11
CA GLN A 1093 1.16 -51.89 38.58
C GLN A 1093 0.89 -51.70 40.08
N THR A 1094 -0.34 -51.31 40.43
CA THR A 1094 -0.82 -51.44 41.79
C THR A 1094 -0.97 -52.93 42.10
N SER A 1095 -0.02 -53.47 42.84
CA SER A 1095 -0.09 -54.79 43.46
C SER A 1095 -1.17 -54.80 44.56
N ALA A 1096 -2.43 -54.85 44.16
CA ALA A 1096 -3.57 -54.93 45.07
C ALA A 1096 -4.67 -55.88 44.55
N SER A 1097 -4.30 -57.13 44.24
CA SER A 1097 -5.27 -58.22 44.08
C SER A 1097 -4.65 -59.63 44.23
N MET A 1098 -3.91 -59.88 45.32
CA MET A 1098 -3.64 -61.24 45.78
C MET A 1098 -3.83 -61.36 47.29
N ARG A 1099 -5.05 -61.10 47.78
CA ARG A 1099 -5.55 -61.65 49.05
C ARG A 1099 -7.05 -61.84 48.99
N GLN A 1100 -7.48 -62.90 48.31
CA GLN A 1100 -8.74 -63.61 48.59
C GLN A 1100 -8.70 -64.98 47.90
N LYS A 1101 -8.08 -65.96 48.57
CA LYS A 1101 -8.39 -67.40 48.54
C LYS A 1101 -7.38 -68.15 49.43
N LYS A 1102 -7.63 -68.11 50.74
CA LYS A 1102 -7.58 -69.24 51.67
C LYS A 1102 -8.00 -68.77 53.05
#